data_AF-A0A061J9V4-F1
#
_entry.id   AF-A0A061J9V4-F1
#
_cell.length_a   1.000
_cell.length_b   1.000
_cell.length_c   1.000
_cell.angle_alpha   90.00
_cell.angle_beta   90.00
_cell.angle_gamma   90.00
#
_symmetry.space_group_name_H-M   'P 1'
#
loop_
_entity.id
_entity.type
_entity.pdbx_description
1 polymer ?
#
loop_
_entity_poly.entity_id
_entity_poly.type
_entity_poly.pdbx_seq_one_letter_code
_entity_poly.pdbx_strand_id
1 'polypeptide(L)'
;MAKGKKKGPVDVFATLSPLNSVGTAAGVVEPTEVRAAELLDTTLVITPAIPRVEVSLNIQFRCTVPLVEGDMLQVQLPGFRGRASLFTTESAPMQTIGASPRYFRAYWSGEGEKKGKGPGKQLLLLRCVRRVEAQQLVMIDVPRSLRLVSPDKLPQNSSKLKISGVVRHADGGKIPKQVFISSTEVKKRPVADEIKEYKTLMASLDQAGGLEEADIHVAEELSIEEVDHIWESAHDRCPYPIALQWHIAVSVFRDYETFGPLLKTIMEGAIASVRRRQKSLACYREIAKNLGVKVGAVILFQDVLSTLYGFLYPSLPGTLLLAIRLFTMEPTDVARTFLTSEPPQLSLAQEIYSSFRTGDLEGLKKWAHTVSTLLLIVGTPAASQELHAEAPSLPVLYYGIKEVPQDELRYVREIPEDDWYMFPFLALARPNVNWTDEEAFPVPDNAVLFEIHNAVDGLDTCDLSMYPYDREWLLPLFSFFRVKEVKVYEDRNGLTHVVLDMQGCLYRSSKDPMIPEDDRAVVMVMVKKLRSEAERLTYCARFIAKHTYLHVSLNERLRLQPQTLLQAQYVDHYFEVKRFSQAKMTVEEGVVNWQVCTSPAQLIDPVEGVIKHAVWESMPRKFALVAEQCFLSRTRLKKVFEVQGIVLDFTGYMCDYAGKGPRPMRRLLRKRVTHEAPLPVFEELQQ
;
A
#
# COMPACT_ATOMS: atom_id res chain seq x y z
N MET A 1 -3.66 -17.10 41.58
CA MET A 1 -2.74 -17.04 40.42
C MET A 1 -3.24 -17.98 39.32
N ALA A 2 -3.91 -17.45 38.30
CA ALA A 2 -4.41 -18.26 37.19
C ALA A 2 -3.26 -18.63 36.25
N LYS A 3 -3.08 -19.93 35.98
CA LYS A 3 -2.14 -20.44 34.98
C LYS A 3 -2.49 -19.84 33.62
N GLY A 4 -1.53 -19.13 33.02
CA GLY A 4 -1.70 -18.48 31.73
C GLY A 4 -2.25 -19.45 30.67
N LYS A 5 -3.39 -19.10 30.07
CA LYS A 5 -3.86 -19.73 28.84
C LYS A 5 -2.70 -19.68 27.84
N LYS A 6 -2.24 -20.82 27.33
CA LYS A 6 -1.35 -20.85 26.17
C LYS A 6 -2.04 -20.04 25.09
N LYS A 7 -1.47 -18.88 24.72
CA LYS A 7 -1.94 -18.11 23.56
C LYS A 7 -2.01 -19.09 22.39
N GLY A 8 -3.18 -19.18 21.75
CA GLY A 8 -3.37 -20.02 20.58
C GLY A 8 -2.35 -19.67 19.48
N PRO A 9 -2.18 -20.53 18.46
CA PRO A 9 -1.33 -20.20 17.33
C PRO A 9 -1.78 -18.86 16.72
N VAL A 10 -0.84 -17.92 16.56
CA VAL A 10 -1.10 -16.64 15.91
C VAL A 10 -1.34 -16.90 14.42
N ASP A 11 -2.52 -16.54 13.91
CA ASP A 11 -2.77 -16.55 12.47
C ASP A 11 -2.06 -15.36 11.82
N VAL A 12 -0.91 -15.64 11.19
CA VAL A 12 -0.11 -14.65 10.46
C VAL A 12 -0.80 -14.13 9.19
N PHE A 13 -1.92 -14.74 8.79
CA PHE A 13 -2.74 -14.33 7.65
C PHE A 13 -4.02 -13.58 8.07
N ALA A 14 -4.20 -13.23 9.34
CA ALA A 14 -5.31 -12.39 9.76
C ALA A 14 -5.30 -11.04 8.99
N THR A 15 -6.48 -10.56 8.61
CA THR A 15 -6.70 -9.26 7.94
C THR A 15 -7.43 -8.31 8.88
N LEU A 16 -7.27 -7.00 8.68
CA LEU A 16 -8.06 -6.00 9.42
C LEU A 16 -9.49 -5.94 8.89
N SER A 17 -9.68 -6.12 7.58
CA SER A 17 -11.00 -6.24 6.98
C SER A 17 -11.69 -7.55 7.39
N PRO A 18 -12.89 -7.50 7.99
CA PRO A 18 -13.70 -8.69 8.28
C PRO A 18 -14.38 -9.27 7.03
N LEU A 19 -14.51 -8.51 5.93
CA LEU A 19 -15.06 -9.05 4.67
C LEU A 19 -14.10 -10.05 4.01
N ASN A 20 -12.80 -9.85 4.18
CA ASN A 20 -11.78 -10.78 3.69
C ASN A 20 -11.51 -11.94 4.66
N SER A 21 -12.06 -11.90 5.88
CA SER A 21 -11.91 -12.98 6.87
C SER A 21 -12.99 -14.06 6.75
N VAL A 22 -14.00 -13.84 5.91
CA VAL A 22 -14.95 -14.87 5.52
C VAL A 22 -14.26 -15.74 4.48
N GLY A 23 -13.76 -16.90 4.92
CA GLY A 23 -13.44 -17.98 4.01
C GLY A 23 -14.63 -18.14 3.08
N THR A 24 -14.37 -17.96 1.79
CA THR A 24 -15.37 -18.16 0.74
C THR A 24 -16.06 -19.47 1.05
N ALA A 25 -17.36 -19.39 1.31
CA ALA A 25 -18.17 -20.48 1.80
C ALA A 25 -17.80 -21.76 1.06
N ALA A 26 -17.54 -22.82 1.85
CA ALA A 26 -17.15 -24.14 1.37
C ALA A 26 -17.92 -24.48 0.10
N GLY A 27 -17.27 -24.29 -1.05
CA GLY A 27 -17.76 -24.80 -2.31
C GLY A 27 -18.03 -26.28 -2.09
N VAL A 28 -19.27 -26.68 -2.37
CA VAL A 28 -19.82 -28.04 -2.35
C VAL A 28 -18.75 -29.07 -1.99
N VAL A 29 -18.86 -29.65 -0.79
CA VAL A 29 -17.97 -30.71 -0.29
C VAL A 29 -17.97 -31.83 -1.32
N GLU A 30 -17.03 -31.80 -2.25
CA GLU A 30 -16.72 -32.95 -3.10
C GLU A 30 -16.31 -34.08 -2.15
N PRO A 31 -16.79 -35.31 -2.38
CA PRO A 31 -16.39 -36.46 -1.59
C PRO A 31 -14.86 -36.51 -1.53
N THR A 32 -14.33 -36.59 -0.31
CA THR A 32 -12.91 -36.47 -0.02
C THR A 32 -12.22 -37.78 -0.40
N GLU A 33 -11.91 -37.96 -1.69
CA GLU A 33 -10.96 -38.98 -2.09
C GLU A 33 -9.57 -38.56 -1.59
N VAL A 34 -9.24 -39.05 -0.40
CA VAL A 34 -7.94 -38.85 0.22
C VAL A 34 -6.94 -39.78 -0.46
N ARG A 35 -5.80 -39.23 -0.91
CA ARG A 35 -4.75 -39.99 -1.58
C ARG A 35 -3.37 -39.66 -1.00
N ALA A 36 -2.40 -40.53 -1.25
CA ALA A 36 -1.00 -40.23 -0.92
C ALA A 36 -0.55 -38.97 -1.69
N ALA A 37 -0.20 -37.92 -0.95
CA ALA A 37 0.16 -36.63 -1.52
C ALA A 37 1.68 -36.47 -1.60
N GLU A 38 2.17 -36.11 -2.78
CA GLU A 38 3.59 -35.87 -3.05
C GLU A 38 3.76 -34.60 -3.89
N LEU A 39 4.91 -33.93 -3.73
CA LEU A 39 5.30 -32.81 -4.57
C LEU A 39 6.29 -33.30 -5.64
N LEU A 40 5.92 -33.09 -6.89
CA LEU A 40 6.71 -33.45 -8.06
C LEU A 40 7.35 -32.20 -8.67
N ASP A 41 8.38 -32.40 -9.50
CA ASP A 41 9.06 -31.34 -10.25
C ASP A 41 9.51 -30.12 -9.41
N THR A 42 9.87 -30.36 -8.15
CA THR A 42 10.21 -29.29 -7.20
C THR A 42 11.52 -28.59 -7.59
N THR A 43 11.42 -27.32 -7.98
CA THR A 43 12.58 -26.49 -8.35
C THR A 43 12.60 -25.19 -7.55
N LEU A 44 13.78 -24.78 -7.08
CA LEU A 44 14.02 -23.48 -6.45
C LEU A 44 15.16 -22.75 -7.18
N VAL A 45 14.81 -21.68 -7.90
CA VAL A 45 15.78 -20.80 -8.56
C VAL A 45 16.01 -19.56 -7.70
N ILE A 46 17.28 -19.22 -7.46
CA ILE A 46 17.70 -18.06 -6.68
C ILE A 46 18.38 -17.06 -7.61
N THR A 47 17.90 -15.82 -7.65
CA THR A 47 18.44 -14.80 -8.58
C THR A 47 18.70 -13.48 -7.87
N PRO A 48 19.92 -12.89 -7.94
CA PRO A 48 21.15 -13.52 -8.44
C PRO A 48 21.63 -14.64 -7.50
N ALA A 49 22.49 -15.51 -8.02
CA ALA A 49 23.05 -16.64 -7.29
C ALA A 49 24.30 -16.26 -6.48
N ILE A 50 24.26 -15.09 -5.83
CA ILE A 50 25.37 -14.44 -5.12
C ILE A 50 25.07 -14.48 -3.61
N PRO A 51 26.07 -14.68 -2.74
CA PRO A 51 25.85 -14.70 -1.29
C PRO A 51 25.64 -13.29 -0.69
N ARG A 52 24.84 -13.20 0.37
CA ARG A 52 24.61 -11.97 1.16
C ARG A 52 24.07 -10.78 0.35
N VAL A 53 23.31 -11.04 -0.71
CA VAL A 53 22.62 -10.02 -1.49
C VAL A 53 21.13 -10.26 -1.48
N GLU A 54 20.37 -9.23 -1.79
CA GLU A 54 18.95 -9.40 -2.06
C GLU A 54 18.72 -10.30 -3.26
N VAL A 55 17.71 -11.16 -3.16
CA VAL A 55 17.34 -12.13 -4.18
C VAL A 55 15.83 -12.17 -4.39
N SER A 56 15.44 -12.55 -5.60
CA SER A 56 14.12 -13.12 -5.88
C SER A 56 14.23 -14.65 -5.85
N LEU A 57 13.14 -15.32 -5.48
CA LEU A 57 13.07 -16.78 -5.49
C LEU A 57 11.97 -17.23 -6.44
N ASN A 58 12.28 -18.12 -7.37
CA ASN A 58 11.26 -18.78 -8.18
C ASN A 58 11.11 -20.23 -7.69
N ILE A 59 9.91 -20.56 -7.22
CA ILE A 59 9.53 -21.86 -6.69
C ILE A 59 8.58 -22.51 -7.69
N GLN A 60 8.93 -23.70 -8.16
CA GLN A 60 8.11 -24.48 -9.07
C GLN A 60 7.82 -25.85 -8.46
N PHE A 61 6.59 -26.35 -8.60
CA PHE A 61 6.22 -27.71 -8.19
C PHE A 61 4.90 -28.16 -8.87
N ARG A 62 4.61 -29.46 -8.79
CA ARG A 62 3.29 -30.06 -9.00
C ARG A 62 2.89 -30.81 -7.74
N CYS A 63 1.60 -30.94 -7.46
CA CYS A 63 1.09 -31.73 -6.34
C CYS A 63 0.25 -32.90 -6.86
N THR A 64 0.41 -34.11 -6.33
CA THR A 64 -0.36 -35.28 -6.79
C THR A 64 -1.84 -35.22 -6.42
N VAL A 65 -2.20 -34.38 -5.45
CA VAL A 65 -3.57 -34.11 -5.00
C VAL A 65 -3.93 -32.64 -5.25
N PRO A 66 -5.22 -32.30 -5.41
CA PRO A 66 -5.62 -30.91 -5.52
C PRO A 66 -5.31 -30.15 -4.21
N LEU A 67 -4.95 -28.87 -4.33
CA LEU A 67 -4.82 -27.95 -3.21
C LEU A 67 -6.06 -27.07 -3.18
N VAL A 68 -6.73 -27.02 -2.03
CA VAL A 68 -7.97 -26.24 -1.84
C VAL A 68 -7.74 -25.06 -0.90
N GLU A 69 -8.70 -24.16 -0.83
CA GLU A 69 -8.61 -22.97 0.01
C GLU A 69 -8.35 -23.32 1.49
N GLY A 70 -7.36 -22.64 2.07
CA GLY A 70 -6.90 -22.86 3.44
C GLY A 70 -5.80 -23.93 3.58
N ASP A 71 -5.50 -24.70 2.54
CA ASP A 71 -4.34 -25.60 2.54
C ASP A 71 -3.04 -24.78 2.68
N MET A 72 -2.05 -25.35 3.37
CA MET A 72 -0.83 -24.65 3.75
C MET A 72 0.40 -25.41 3.27
N LEU A 73 1.24 -24.78 2.45
CA LEU A 73 2.59 -25.27 2.17
C LEU A 73 3.63 -24.51 2.99
N GLN A 74 4.67 -25.21 3.39
CA GLN A 74 5.78 -24.69 4.17
C GLN A 74 7.09 -25.01 3.45
N VAL A 75 7.82 -23.96 3.09
CA VAL A 75 9.14 -24.03 2.46
C VAL A 75 10.20 -23.61 3.48
N GLN A 76 11.18 -24.48 3.70
CA GLN A 76 12.28 -24.25 4.64
C GLN A 76 13.48 -23.68 3.89
N LEU A 77 13.85 -22.44 4.25
CA LEU A 77 14.90 -21.67 3.60
C LEU A 77 15.96 -21.25 4.63
N PRO A 78 16.72 -22.19 5.22
CA PRO A 78 17.72 -21.87 6.23
C PRO A 78 18.89 -21.07 5.65
N GLY A 79 19.35 -20.08 6.40
CA GLY A 79 20.38 -19.11 6.06
C GLY A 79 19.87 -17.85 5.35
N PHE A 80 18.63 -17.80 4.88
CA PHE A 80 18.04 -16.60 4.25
C PHE A 80 17.61 -15.57 5.28
N ARG A 81 17.83 -14.28 5.02
CA ARG A 81 17.54 -13.20 5.98
C ARG A 81 16.51 -12.22 5.41
N GLY A 82 15.81 -11.50 6.28
CA GLY A 82 14.83 -10.49 5.90
C GLY A 82 13.85 -10.21 7.03
N ARG A 83 13.15 -9.06 6.97
CA ARG A 83 12.09 -8.71 7.93
C ARG A 83 10.90 -9.66 7.74
N ALA A 84 10.26 -10.05 8.84
CA ALA A 84 9.03 -10.83 8.77
C ALA A 84 7.94 -10.01 8.05
N SER A 85 7.40 -10.56 6.96
CA SER A 85 6.47 -9.82 6.10
C SER A 85 5.49 -10.76 5.44
N LEU A 86 4.23 -10.34 5.41
CA LEU A 86 3.20 -10.89 4.55
C LEU A 86 3.33 -10.27 3.16
N PHE A 87 3.17 -11.06 2.10
CA PHE A 87 3.32 -10.57 0.74
C PHE A 87 2.50 -11.35 -0.28
N THR A 88 2.34 -10.73 -1.44
CA THR A 88 1.68 -11.24 -2.64
C THR A 88 2.69 -11.99 -3.48
N THR A 89 2.43 -13.26 -3.76
CA THR A 89 3.25 -14.01 -4.72
C THR A 89 3.01 -13.51 -6.13
N GLU A 90 4.05 -13.48 -6.95
CA GLU A 90 3.93 -13.12 -8.34
C GLU A 90 3.79 -14.40 -9.20
N SER A 91 2.90 -14.36 -10.19
CA SER A 91 2.82 -15.38 -11.24
C SER A 91 3.57 -14.90 -12.48
N ALA A 92 4.39 -15.77 -13.09
CA ALA A 92 5.10 -15.49 -14.35
C ALA A 92 4.23 -15.86 -15.59
N PRO A 93 4.63 -15.43 -16.80
CA PRO A 93 4.18 -14.22 -17.47
C PRO A 93 2.92 -14.39 -18.34
N MET A 94 2.40 -13.25 -18.76
CA MET A 94 1.23 -12.93 -19.61
C MET A 94 1.29 -13.51 -21.04
N GLN A 95 1.68 -14.78 -21.23
CA GLN A 95 1.59 -15.46 -22.53
C GLN A 95 0.18 -15.99 -22.80
N THR A 96 -0.62 -16.20 -21.76
CA THR A 96 -2.05 -16.43 -21.87
C THR A 96 -2.78 -15.11 -21.66
N ILE A 97 -3.67 -14.77 -22.59
CA ILE A 97 -4.60 -13.64 -22.50
C ILE A 97 -5.51 -13.89 -21.29
N GLY A 98 -5.08 -13.41 -20.12
CA GLY A 98 -5.73 -13.62 -18.84
C GLY A 98 -4.71 -13.53 -17.71
N ALA A 99 -5.00 -12.72 -16.69
CA ALA A 99 -4.18 -12.68 -15.47
C ALA A 99 -4.04 -14.11 -14.91
N SER A 100 -2.81 -14.61 -14.80
CA SER A 100 -2.58 -15.91 -14.18
C SER A 100 -3.10 -15.86 -12.73
N PRO A 101 -3.91 -16.81 -12.27
CA PRO A 101 -4.52 -16.73 -10.96
C PRO A 101 -3.46 -16.69 -9.86
N ARG A 102 -3.62 -15.76 -8.90
CA ARG A 102 -2.86 -15.81 -7.66
C ARG A 102 -3.40 -16.98 -6.82
N TYR A 103 -2.69 -18.10 -6.83
CA TYR A 103 -3.10 -19.31 -6.09
C TYR A 103 -2.74 -19.26 -4.61
N PHE A 104 -1.71 -18.49 -4.23
CA PHE A 104 -1.18 -18.48 -2.87
C PHE A 104 -1.07 -17.07 -2.30
N ARG A 105 -1.29 -16.97 -0.99
CA ARG A 105 -0.87 -15.86 -0.14
C ARG A 105 0.38 -16.29 0.62
N ALA A 106 1.40 -15.44 0.67
CA ALA A 106 2.68 -15.81 1.24
C ALA A 106 3.02 -15.03 2.50
N TYR A 107 3.73 -15.69 3.40
CA TYR A 107 4.29 -15.08 4.60
C TYR A 107 5.73 -15.56 4.80
N TRP A 108 6.64 -14.60 4.94
CA TRP A 108 8.02 -14.86 5.35
C TRP A 108 8.14 -14.65 6.86
N SER A 109 8.63 -15.67 7.57
CA SER A 109 8.76 -15.64 9.04
C SER A 109 9.77 -14.62 9.55
N GLY A 110 10.64 -14.12 8.68
CA GLY A 110 11.67 -13.17 9.05
C GLY A 110 12.73 -13.69 9.99
N GLU A 111 13.63 -12.78 10.35
CA GLU A 111 14.49 -12.91 11.52
C GLU A 111 13.70 -12.47 12.76
N GLY A 112 13.07 -13.41 13.46
CA GLY A 112 12.41 -13.14 14.74
C GLY A 112 13.41 -13.01 15.88
N GLU A 113 13.19 -12.01 16.76
CA GLU A 113 13.96 -11.75 17.97
C GLU A 113 14.22 -13.03 18.79
N LYS A 114 15.48 -13.19 19.20
CA LYS A 114 15.90 -14.23 20.13
C LYS A 114 15.23 -14.04 21.50
N LYS A 115 14.12 -14.73 21.74
CA LYS A 115 13.82 -15.29 23.07
C LYS A 115 14.01 -16.80 23.03
N GLY A 116 15.26 -17.24 22.93
CA GLY A 116 15.66 -18.65 22.96
C GLY A 116 16.86 -18.95 22.05
N LYS A 117 17.80 -19.79 22.51
CA LYS A 117 19.08 -20.08 21.83
C LYS A 117 18.88 -20.78 20.47
N GLY A 118 18.80 -20.00 19.40
CA GLY A 118 18.89 -20.46 18.01
C GLY A 118 18.28 -19.43 17.05
N PRO A 119 18.73 -19.34 15.78
CA PRO A 119 17.96 -18.64 14.76
C PRO A 119 16.59 -19.32 14.67
N GLY A 120 15.50 -18.54 14.78
CA GLY A 120 14.15 -19.04 14.53
C GLY A 120 14.07 -19.77 13.19
N LYS A 121 13.16 -20.74 13.05
CA LYS A 121 12.99 -21.47 11.79
C LYS A 121 12.64 -20.45 10.69
N GLN A 122 13.55 -20.24 9.75
CA GLN A 122 13.36 -19.41 8.56
C GLN A 122 12.47 -20.14 7.56
N LEU A 123 11.21 -19.70 7.51
CA LEU A 123 10.12 -20.39 6.84
C LEU A 123 9.39 -19.43 5.93
N LEU A 124 9.11 -19.90 4.72
CA LEU A 124 8.12 -19.32 3.83
C LEU A 124 6.86 -20.17 3.92
N LEU A 125 5.75 -19.55 4.34
CA LEU A 125 4.43 -20.16 4.38
C LEU A 125 3.64 -19.71 3.16
N LEU A 126 2.97 -20.65 2.50
CA LEU A 126 2.12 -20.40 1.34
C LEU A 126 0.73 -20.94 1.65
N ARG A 127 -0.23 -20.04 1.84
CA ARG A 127 -1.64 -20.37 2.05
C ARG A 127 -2.35 -20.39 0.71
N CYS A 128 -2.95 -21.53 0.35
CA CYS A 128 -3.78 -21.66 -0.84
C CYS A 128 -5.03 -20.79 -0.67
N VAL A 129 -5.24 -19.86 -1.61
CA VAL A 129 -6.42 -18.96 -1.66
C VAL A 129 -7.33 -19.28 -2.84
N ARG A 130 -6.87 -20.12 -3.77
CA ARG A 130 -7.66 -20.56 -4.92
C ARG A 130 -7.26 -21.99 -5.27
N ARG A 131 -8.26 -22.82 -5.61
CA ARG A 131 -8.04 -24.22 -5.96
C ARG A 131 -6.97 -24.39 -7.05
N VAL A 132 -6.05 -25.30 -6.80
CA VAL A 132 -5.04 -25.79 -7.76
C VAL A 132 -5.38 -27.25 -8.03
N GLU A 133 -5.54 -27.60 -9.30
CA GLU A 133 -5.86 -28.97 -9.67
C GLU A 133 -4.67 -29.91 -9.48
N ALA A 134 -4.95 -31.20 -9.28
CA ALA A 134 -3.91 -32.21 -9.19
C ALA A 134 -3.02 -32.19 -10.44
N GLN A 135 -1.71 -32.36 -10.25
CA GLN A 135 -0.67 -32.37 -11.29
C GLN A 135 -0.51 -31.03 -12.05
N GLN A 136 -1.25 -29.99 -11.68
CA GLN A 136 -1.07 -28.66 -12.25
C GLN A 136 0.30 -28.09 -11.87
N LEU A 137 1.01 -27.53 -12.85
CA LEU A 137 2.28 -26.85 -12.62
C LEU A 137 2.02 -25.51 -11.92
N VAL A 138 2.60 -25.35 -10.74
CA VAL A 138 2.58 -24.12 -9.97
C VAL A 138 3.93 -23.43 -10.10
N MET A 139 3.92 -22.14 -10.40
CA MET A 139 5.10 -21.27 -10.39
C MET A 139 4.83 -20.07 -9.47
N ILE A 140 5.67 -19.90 -8.46
CA ILE A 140 5.59 -18.84 -7.46
C ILE A 140 6.87 -18.03 -7.53
N ASP A 141 6.77 -16.75 -7.85
CA ASP A 141 7.88 -15.80 -7.78
C ASP A 141 7.76 -14.97 -6.50
N VAL A 142 8.79 -15.07 -5.65
CA VAL A 142 9.00 -14.27 -4.45
C VAL A 142 9.73 -13.01 -4.88
N PRO A 143 9.08 -11.84 -4.81
CA PRO A 143 9.61 -10.63 -5.41
C PRO A 143 10.83 -10.12 -4.64
N ARG A 144 11.75 -9.46 -5.37
CA ARG A 144 12.92 -8.79 -4.78
C ARG A 144 12.53 -7.66 -3.84
N SER A 145 11.36 -7.03 -4.06
CA SER A 145 10.76 -6.05 -3.16
C SER A 145 10.51 -6.60 -1.74
N LEU A 146 10.49 -7.93 -1.53
CA LEU A 146 10.47 -8.52 -0.19
C LEU A 146 11.79 -8.30 0.58
N ARG A 147 12.87 -7.97 -0.13
CA ARG A 147 14.23 -7.76 0.40
C ARG A 147 14.80 -9.00 1.10
N LEU A 148 14.47 -10.18 0.60
CA LEU A 148 15.05 -11.42 1.10
C LEU A 148 16.53 -11.49 0.70
N VAL A 149 17.41 -11.75 1.66
CA VAL A 149 18.87 -11.84 1.46
C VAL A 149 19.31 -13.29 1.43
N SER A 150 20.14 -13.65 0.46
CA SER A 150 20.68 -15.00 0.26
C SER A 150 21.66 -15.43 1.37
N PRO A 151 21.79 -16.76 1.61
CA PRO A 151 22.75 -17.30 2.58
C PRO A 151 24.21 -17.13 2.14
N ASP A 152 25.14 -17.32 3.08
CA ASP A 152 26.58 -17.26 2.84
C ASP A 152 27.08 -18.29 1.82
N LYS A 153 26.48 -19.50 1.84
CA LYS A 153 26.77 -20.58 0.92
C LYS A 153 25.58 -21.52 0.86
N LEU A 154 25.24 -21.96 -0.35
CA LEU A 154 24.23 -22.98 -0.58
C LEU A 154 24.71 -23.91 -1.70
N PRO A 155 24.96 -25.19 -1.43
CA PRO A 155 25.30 -26.13 -2.50
C PRO A 155 24.11 -26.33 -3.44
N GLN A 156 24.40 -26.66 -4.70
CA GLN A 156 23.37 -27.10 -5.64
C GLN A 156 22.61 -28.30 -5.06
N ASN A 157 21.28 -28.33 -5.25
CA ASN A 157 20.38 -29.39 -4.75
C ASN A 157 20.55 -29.65 -3.24
N SER A 158 20.62 -28.57 -2.46
CA SER A 158 20.88 -28.64 -1.02
C SER A 158 19.79 -29.42 -0.28
N SER A 159 20.19 -30.46 0.45
CA SER A 159 19.30 -31.25 1.31
C SER A 159 18.66 -30.46 2.47
N LYS A 160 19.11 -29.22 2.70
CA LYS A 160 18.55 -28.33 3.71
C LYS A 160 17.27 -27.64 3.25
N LEU A 161 17.10 -27.47 1.93
CA LEU A 161 15.92 -26.86 1.34
C LEU A 161 14.83 -27.91 1.25
N LYS A 162 13.72 -27.68 1.93
CA LYS A 162 12.65 -28.66 2.05
C LYS A 162 11.29 -28.01 1.89
N ILE A 163 10.36 -28.72 1.26
CA ILE A 163 8.97 -28.33 1.11
C ILE A 163 8.08 -29.41 1.73
N SER A 164 6.98 -28.98 2.36
CA SER A 164 5.99 -29.83 3.02
C SER A 164 4.66 -29.11 3.06
N GLY A 165 3.59 -29.77 3.45
CA GLY A 165 2.29 -29.11 3.54
C GLY A 165 1.29 -29.80 4.47
N VAL A 166 0.28 -29.05 4.86
CA VAL A 166 -0.96 -29.53 5.48
C VAL A 166 -2.05 -29.31 4.45
N VAL A 167 -2.61 -30.41 3.94
CA VAL A 167 -3.47 -30.43 2.75
C VAL A 167 -4.66 -31.33 2.99
N ARG A 168 -5.87 -30.83 2.71
CA ARG A 168 -7.12 -31.51 3.05
C ARG A 168 -7.31 -32.84 2.31
N HIS A 169 -6.84 -32.94 1.06
CA HIS A 169 -6.96 -34.14 0.22
C HIS A 169 -5.80 -35.14 0.36
N ALA A 170 -4.84 -34.87 1.26
CA ALA A 170 -3.71 -35.75 1.52
C ALA A 170 -4.02 -36.78 2.61
N ASP A 171 -3.50 -38.00 2.47
CA ASP A 171 -3.59 -39.00 3.54
C ASP A 171 -2.91 -38.50 4.84
N GLY A 172 -3.61 -38.65 5.97
CA GLY A 172 -3.22 -38.04 7.25
C GLY A 172 -3.19 -36.50 7.25
N GLY A 173 -3.77 -35.85 6.23
CA GLY A 173 -3.87 -34.39 6.08
C GLY A 173 -2.54 -33.68 5.81
N LYS A 174 -1.49 -34.41 5.37
CA LYS A 174 -0.13 -33.86 5.26
C LYS A 174 0.60 -34.34 4.02
N ILE A 175 1.35 -33.43 3.42
CA ILE A 175 2.39 -33.75 2.45
C ILE A 175 3.70 -33.97 3.22
N PRO A 176 4.39 -35.12 3.06
CA PRO A 176 5.63 -35.40 3.75
C PRO A 176 6.71 -34.40 3.36
N LYS A 177 7.70 -34.26 4.23
CA LYS A 177 8.80 -33.31 4.02
C LYS A 177 9.75 -33.79 2.92
N GLN A 178 9.74 -33.12 1.78
CA GLN A 178 10.54 -33.47 0.60
C GLN A 178 11.64 -32.45 0.36
N VAL A 179 12.78 -32.90 -0.16
CA VAL A 179 13.88 -32.03 -0.60
C VAL A 179 13.57 -31.54 -2.02
N PHE A 180 13.98 -30.32 -2.36
CA PHE A 180 13.87 -29.84 -3.74
C PHE A 180 14.70 -30.72 -4.69
N ILE A 181 14.10 -31.16 -5.80
CA ILE A 181 14.78 -31.94 -6.84
C ILE A 181 15.91 -31.11 -7.46
N SER A 182 15.64 -29.84 -7.74
CA SER A 182 16.61 -28.90 -8.31
C SER A 182 16.69 -27.61 -7.50
N SER A 183 17.89 -27.16 -7.14
CA SER A 183 18.09 -25.84 -6.53
C SER A 183 19.37 -25.17 -7.00
N THR A 184 19.34 -23.85 -7.21
CA THR A 184 20.52 -23.06 -7.59
C THR A 184 21.63 -23.08 -6.53
N GLU A 185 22.90 -23.16 -6.96
CA GLU A 185 24.06 -22.99 -6.09
C GLU A 185 24.29 -21.51 -5.77
N VAL A 186 24.42 -21.16 -4.48
CA VAL A 186 24.91 -19.85 -4.03
C VAL A 186 26.36 -20.02 -3.58
N LYS A 187 27.29 -19.37 -4.29
CA LYS A 187 28.72 -19.40 -3.96
C LYS A 187 29.36 -18.04 -4.14
N LYS A 188 30.37 -17.76 -3.32
CA LYS A 188 31.21 -16.57 -3.46
C LYS A 188 31.98 -16.64 -4.79
N ARG A 189 32.07 -15.51 -5.49
CA ARG A 189 32.81 -15.35 -6.75
C ARG A 189 33.63 -14.06 -6.71
N PRO A 190 34.59 -13.86 -7.63
CA PRO A 190 35.21 -12.56 -7.84
C PRO A 190 34.16 -11.46 -8.11
N VAL A 191 34.40 -10.24 -7.60
CA VAL A 191 33.50 -9.09 -7.77
C VAL A 191 33.22 -8.81 -9.26
N ALA A 192 34.20 -8.99 -10.14
CA ALA A 192 34.03 -8.80 -11.58
C ALA A 192 32.99 -9.76 -12.18
N ASP A 193 32.93 -11.01 -11.71
CA ASP A 193 31.94 -11.99 -12.15
C ASP A 193 30.55 -11.67 -11.60
N GLU A 194 30.47 -11.17 -10.36
CA GLU A 194 29.21 -10.67 -9.77
C GLU A 194 28.65 -9.50 -10.60
N ILE A 195 29.49 -8.52 -10.95
CA ILE A 195 29.12 -7.39 -11.81
C ILE A 195 28.63 -7.87 -13.17
N LYS A 196 29.30 -8.85 -13.78
CA LYS A 196 28.87 -9.44 -15.05
C LYS A 196 27.52 -10.14 -14.92
N GLU A 197 27.27 -10.84 -13.82
CA GLU A 197 25.98 -11.50 -13.53
C GLU A 197 24.86 -10.46 -13.43
N TYR A 198 25.05 -9.38 -12.66
CA TYR A 198 24.07 -8.29 -12.57
C TYR A 198 23.77 -7.65 -13.93
N LYS A 199 24.81 -7.32 -14.72
CA LYS A 199 24.62 -6.74 -16.07
C LYS A 199 23.87 -7.68 -17.01
N THR A 200 24.16 -8.99 -16.95
CA THR A 200 23.47 -9.99 -17.75
C THR A 200 22.01 -10.13 -17.34
N LEU A 201 21.74 -10.13 -16.03
CA LEU A 201 20.39 -10.18 -15.49
C LEU A 201 19.58 -8.94 -15.90
N MET A 202 20.15 -7.75 -15.76
CA MET A 202 19.51 -6.50 -16.19
C MET A 202 19.20 -6.53 -17.69
N ALA A 203 20.16 -6.89 -18.55
CA ALA A 203 19.92 -6.99 -19.99
C ALA A 203 18.83 -8.03 -20.35
N SER A 204 18.81 -9.19 -19.69
CA SER A 204 17.76 -10.20 -19.88
C SER A 204 16.39 -9.70 -19.42
N LEU A 205 16.37 -8.88 -18.37
CA LEU A 205 15.18 -8.31 -17.79
C LEU A 205 14.61 -7.22 -18.69
N ASP A 206 15.46 -6.34 -19.22
CA ASP A 206 15.09 -5.29 -20.16
C ASP A 206 14.48 -5.90 -21.43
N GLN A 207 15.08 -6.97 -21.94
CA GLN A 207 14.56 -7.71 -23.09
C GLN A 207 13.22 -8.39 -22.79
N ALA A 208 13.07 -9.04 -21.62
CA ALA A 208 11.84 -9.72 -21.23
C ALA A 208 10.68 -8.74 -20.93
N GLY A 209 11.01 -7.56 -20.40
CA GLY A 209 10.06 -6.48 -20.13
C GLY A 209 9.71 -5.62 -21.35
N GLY A 210 10.54 -5.68 -22.40
CA GLY A 210 10.44 -4.79 -23.55
C GLY A 210 10.71 -3.34 -23.18
N LEU A 211 11.66 -3.09 -22.27
CA LEU A 211 11.97 -1.76 -21.76
C LEU A 211 12.70 -0.92 -22.82
N GLU A 212 12.22 0.29 -23.04
CA GLU A 212 12.90 1.26 -23.90
C GLU A 212 13.99 2.01 -23.13
N GLU A 213 14.88 2.70 -23.84
CA GLU A 213 15.96 3.49 -23.22
C GLU A 213 15.41 4.51 -22.20
N ALA A 214 14.28 5.16 -22.49
CA ALA A 214 13.65 6.08 -21.56
C ALA A 214 13.14 5.40 -20.26
N ASP A 215 12.72 4.14 -20.33
CA ASP A 215 12.29 3.37 -19.17
C ASP A 215 13.49 2.94 -18.32
N ILE A 216 14.61 2.59 -18.96
CA ILE A 216 15.88 2.28 -18.29
C ILE A 216 16.40 3.51 -17.53
N HIS A 217 16.39 4.70 -18.13
CA HIS A 217 16.78 5.93 -17.43
C HIS A 217 15.92 6.21 -16.19
N VAL A 218 14.61 5.92 -16.27
CA VAL A 218 13.70 6.00 -15.11
C VAL A 218 14.06 4.95 -14.04
N ALA A 219 14.52 3.76 -14.43
CA ALA A 219 14.95 2.75 -13.48
C ALA A 219 16.25 3.12 -12.75
N GLU A 220 17.15 3.86 -13.40
CA GLU A 220 18.48 4.21 -12.91
C GLU A 220 18.56 5.52 -12.10
N GLU A 221 17.47 6.30 -12.02
CA GLU A 221 17.50 7.63 -11.40
C GLU A 221 17.52 7.65 -9.85
N LEU A 222 17.25 6.50 -9.20
CA LEU A 222 17.12 6.41 -7.75
C LEU A 222 18.41 5.94 -7.06
N SER A 223 18.73 6.55 -5.92
CA SER A 223 19.79 6.10 -5.03
C SER A 223 19.33 4.97 -4.10
N ILE A 224 20.28 4.31 -3.41
CA ILE A 224 19.94 3.27 -2.43
C ILE A 224 19.12 3.81 -1.25
N GLU A 225 19.43 5.03 -0.80
CA GLU A 225 18.75 5.69 0.30
C GLU A 225 17.29 5.98 -0.06
N GLU A 226 17.02 6.46 -1.28
CA GLU A 226 15.67 6.68 -1.78
C GLU A 226 14.89 5.36 -1.90
N VAL A 227 15.53 4.32 -2.45
CA VAL A 227 14.94 2.99 -2.66
C VAL A 227 14.58 2.30 -1.34
N ASP A 228 15.44 2.39 -0.34
CA ASP A 228 15.16 1.86 1.00
C ASP A 228 14.09 2.69 1.72
N HIS A 229 14.14 4.03 1.62
CA HIS A 229 13.17 4.91 2.27
C HIS A 229 11.74 4.73 1.74
N ILE A 230 11.56 4.61 0.42
CA ILE A 230 10.25 4.34 -0.19
C ILE A 230 9.70 3.00 0.28
N TRP A 231 10.55 1.99 0.37
CA TRP A 231 10.17 0.67 0.85
C TRP A 231 9.70 0.71 2.31
N GLU A 232 10.41 1.43 3.18
CA GLU A 232 10.00 1.61 4.58
C GLU A 232 8.69 2.39 4.68
N SER A 233 8.56 3.48 3.94
CA SER A 233 7.37 4.34 3.94
C SER A 233 6.10 3.62 3.44
N ALA A 234 6.24 2.63 2.56
CA ALA A 234 5.10 1.80 2.12
C ALA A 234 4.55 0.88 3.21
N HIS A 235 5.34 0.56 4.23
CA HIS A 235 4.91 -0.21 5.40
C HIS A 235 4.30 0.69 6.48
N ASP A 236 4.65 1.97 6.50
CA ASP A 236 4.15 2.92 7.48
C ASP A 236 2.66 3.20 7.25
N ARG A 237 1.90 3.19 8.34
CA ARG A 237 0.47 3.53 8.36
C ARG A 237 0.20 4.35 9.62
N CYS A 238 -0.83 5.19 9.59
CA CYS A 238 -1.26 5.90 10.78
C CYS A 238 -1.70 4.88 11.83
N PRO A 239 -1.07 4.87 13.02
CA PRO A 239 -1.40 3.90 14.06
C PRO A 239 -2.67 4.26 14.86
N TYR A 240 -3.27 5.42 14.58
CA TYR A 240 -4.41 5.96 15.32
C TYR A 240 -5.59 6.24 14.38
N PRO A 241 -6.84 6.04 14.85
CA PRO A 241 -8.02 6.51 14.14
C PRO A 241 -8.12 8.04 14.22
N ILE A 242 -8.64 8.68 13.16
CA ILE A 242 -8.86 10.13 13.10
C ILE A 242 -10.29 10.53 13.52
N ALA A 243 -11.21 9.55 13.64
CA ALA A 243 -12.66 9.77 13.74
C ALA A 243 -13.27 10.40 12.47
N LEU A 244 -14.61 10.38 12.32
CA LEU A 244 -15.27 10.83 11.08
C LEU A 244 -14.79 12.22 10.67
N GLN A 245 -14.33 12.35 9.42
CA GLN A 245 -13.98 13.64 8.85
C GLN A 245 -15.23 14.32 8.31
N TRP A 246 -15.42 15.60 8.63
CA TRP A 246 -16.48 16.42 8.08
C TRP A 246 -15.97 17.20 6.86
N HIS A 247 -16.58 16.98 5.70
CA HIS A 247 -16.18 17.59 4.44
C HIS A 247 -16.91 18.91 4.19
N ILE A 248 -16.28 19.88 3.52
CA ILE A 248 -16.97 21.15 3.18
C ILE A 248 -17.61 21.01 1.80
N ALA A 249 -18.92 21.23 1.69
CA ALA A 249 -19.63 21.30 0.42
C ALA A 249 -20.28 22.68 0.24
N VAL A 250 -20.19 23.22 -0.98
CA VAL A 250 -20.75 24.55 -1.33
C VAL A 250 -22.10 24.44 -2.03
N SER A 251 -22.46 23.24 -2.48
CA SER A 251 -23.77 22.94 -3.08
C SER A 251 -24.16 21.50 -2.81
N VAL A 252 -25.47 21.23 -2.76
CA VAL A 252 -26.01 19.87 -2.81
C VAL A 252 -25.91 19.35 -4.23
N PHE A 253 -25.73 18.04 -4.37
CA PHE A 253 -25.62 17.37 -5.66
C PHE A 253 -27.01 16.99 -6.16
N ARG A 254 -27.50 17.69 -7.18
CA ARG A 254 -28.90 17.58 -7.66
C ARG A 254 -28.99 16.97 -9.05
N ASP A 255 -28.41 17.64 -10.05
CA ASP A 255 -28.62 17.29 -11.45
C ASP A 255 -27.34 16.72 -12.08
N TYR A 256 -27.45 15.52 -12.64
CA TYR A 256 -26.35 14.86 -13.36
C TYR A 256 -25.78 15.74 -14.48
N GLU A 257 -26.65 16.45 -15.21
CA GLU A 257 -26.28 17.29 -16.35
C GLU A 257 -25.27 18.38 -15.99
N THR A 258 -25.33 18.91 -14.76
CA THR A 258 -24.40 19.95 -14.29
C THR A 258 -22.95 19.46 -14.21
N PHE A 259 -22.76 18.14 -14.08
CA PHE A 259 -21.46 17.48 -14.03
C PHE A 259 -21.00 16.93 -15.38
N GLY A 260 -21.80 17.08 -16.45
CA GLY A 260 -21.48 16.62 -17.80
C GLY A 260 -20.09 17.07 -18.31
N PRO A 261 -19.68 18.35 -18.15
CA PRO A 261 -18.34 18.80 -18.54
C PRO A 261 -17.20 18.11 -17.78
N LEU A 262 -17.40 17.84 -16.49
CA LEU A 262 -16.42 17.11 -15.65
C LEU A 262 -16.32 15.66 -16.12
N LEU A 263 -17.46 14.98 -16.32
CA LEU A 263 -17.47 13.61 -16.83
C LEU A 263 -16.78 13.51 -18.20
N LYS A 264 -17.07 14.45 -19.11
CA LYS A 264 -16.40 14.54 -20.41
C LYS A 264 -14.88 14.63 -20.25
N THR A 265 -14.40 15.46 -19.32
CA THR A 265 -12.97 15.60 -19.03
C THR A 265 -12.35 14.29 -18.53
N ILE A 266 -13.05 13.56 -17.66
CA ILE A 266 -12.61 12.24 -17.18
C ILE A 266 -12.56 11.24 -18.34
N MET A 267 -13.59 11.21 -19.20
CA MET A 267 -13.65 10.31 -20.35
C MET A 267 -12.57 10.63 -21.40
N GLU A 268 -12.28 11.91 -21.64
CA GLU A 268 -11.17 12.33 -22.50
C GLU A 268 -9.82 11.87 -21.94
N GLY A 269 -9.61 11.98 -20.63
CA GLY A 269 -8.46 11.42 -19.91
C GLY A 269 -8.36 9.90 -20.04
N ALA A 270 -9.49 9.20 -19.92
CA ALA A 270 -9.57 7.75 -20.06
C ALA A 270 -9.22 7.31 -21.49
N ILE A 271 -9.74 8.01 -22.49
CA ILE A 271 -9.44 7.78 -23.90
C ILE A 271 -7.95 8.05 -24.18
N ALA A 272 -7.38 9.13 -23.66
CA ALA A 272 -5.96 9.45 -23.79
C ALA A 272 -5.08 8.36 -23.17
N SER A 273 -5.50 7.81 -22.02
CA SER A 273 -4.79 6.71 -21.34
C SER A 273 -4.73 5.43 -22.18
N VAL A 274 -5.76 5.13 -22.97
CA VAL A 274 -5.85 3.91 -23.79
C VAL A 274 -5.25 4.08 -25.19
N ARG A 275 -5.15 5.31 -25.71
CA ARG A 275 -4.65 5.57 -27.07
C ARG A 275 -3.15 5.27 -27.16
N ARG A 276 -2.82 4.10 -27.73
CA ARG A 276 -1.46 3.54 -27.96
C ARG A 276 -0.39 4.48 -28.52
N ARG A 277 -0.76 5.61 -29.16
CA ARG A 277 0.19 6.60 -29.70
C ARG A 277 0.67 7.61 -28.65
N GLN A 278 0.16 7.60 -27.42
CA GLN A 278 0.57 8.50 -26.34
C GLN A 278 1.33 7.79 -25.21
N LYS A 279 2.51 8.36 -24.91
CA LYS A 279 3.36 8.30 -23.70
C LYS A 279 3.28 7.03 -22.84
N SER A 280 4.29 6.17 -22.94
CA SER A 280 4.63 5.16 -21.91
C SER A 280 4.57 5.78 -20.50
N LEU A 281 4.06 5.04 -19.52
CA LEU A 281 4.00 5.42 -18.10
C LEU A 281 3.22 6.71 -17.79
N ALA A 282 2.21 7.08 -18.60
CA ALA A 282 1.49 8.36 -18.47
C ALA A 282 0.97 8.65 -17.05
N CYS A 283 0.32 7.69 -16.39
CA CYS A 283 -0.17 7.84 -15.01
C CYS A 283 0.97 8.11 -14.01
N TYR A 284 2.08 7.37 -14.10
CA TYR A 284 3.23 7.57 -13.22
C TYR A 284 3.89 8.93 -13.44
N ARG A 285 4.01 9.35 -14.70
CA ARG A 285 4.57 10.67 -15.07
C ARG A 285 3.68 11.82 -14.62
N GLU A 286 2.35 11.67 -14.70
CA GLU A 286 1.38 12.63 -14.17
C GLU A 286 1.55 12.81 -12.66
N ILE A 287 1.53 11.69 -11.91
CA ILE A 287 1.70 11.69 -10.45
C ILE A 287 3.06 12.31 -10.08
N ALA A 288 4.13 11.87 -10.73
CA ALA A 288 5.48 12.35 -10.47
C ALA A 288 5.60 13.87 -10.69
N LYS A 289 5.07 14.38 -11.81
CA LYS A 289 5.05 15.80 -12.13
C LYS A 289 4.25 16.61 -11.10
N ASN A 290 3.06 16.15 -10.74
CA ASN A 290 2.16 16.90 -9.86
C ASN A 290 2.63 16.93 -8.40
N LEU A 291 3.34 15.88 -7.96
CA LEU A 291 3.91 15.80 -6.61
C LEU A 291 5.35 16.33 -6.53
N GLY A 292 5.97 16.67 -7.66
CA GLY A 292 7.36 17.12 -7.70
C GLY A 292 8.37 16.02 -7.35
N VAL A 293 8.10 14.77 -7.73
CA VAL A 293 8.91 13.59 -7.42
C VAL A 293 9.43 12.91 -8.68
N LYS A 294 10.38 11.99 -8.50
CA LYS A 294 10.94 11.15 -9.56
C LYS A 294 9.93 10.08 -10.02
N VAL A 295 9.94 9.73 -11.32
CA VAL A 295 8.98 8.76 -11.88
C VAL A 295 9.25 7.35 -11.33
N GLY A 296 10.52 6.97 -11.24
CA GLY A 296 10.98 5.71 -10.68
C GLY A 296 10.58 5.56 -9.22
N ALA A 297 10.51 6.66 -8.45
CA ALA A 297 10.05 6.62 -7.06
C ALA A 297 8.57 6.22 -6.96
N VAL A 298 7.73 6.76 -7.85
CA VAL A 298 6.29 6.40 -7.92
C VAL A 298 6.11 4.94 -8.34
N ILE A 299 6.88 4.48 -9.33
CA ILE A 299 6.87 3.09 -9.80
C ILE A 299 7.30 2.13 -8.69
N LEU A 300 8.38 2.44 -7.99
CA LEU A 300 8.87 1.64 -6.88
C LEU A 300 7.84 1.56 -5.75
N PHE A 301 7.20 2.69 -5.42
CA PHE A 301 6.14 2.71 -4.41
C PHE A 301 4.98 1.80 -4.82
N GLN A 302 4.53 1.86 -6.08
CA GLN A 302 3.49 0.98 -6.61
C GLN A 302 3.88 -0.51 -6.55
N ASP A 303 5.13 -0.86 -6.89
CA ASP A 303 5.64 -2.23 -6.84
C ASP A 303 5.63 -2.78 -5.39
N VAL A 304 6.06 -1.97 -4.42
CA VAL A 304 6.02 -2.34 -3.01
C VAL A 304 4.57 -2.47 -2.52
N LEU A 305 3.67 -1.55 -2.87
CA LEU A 305 2.24 -1.66 -2.53
C LEU A 305 1.62 -2.93 -3.13
N SER A 306 1.98 -3.28 -4.37
CA SER A 306 1.47 -4.50 -5.02
C SER A 306 2.00 -5.76 -4.35
N THR A 307 3.25 -5.70 -3.87
CA THR A 307 3.85 -6.76 -3.06
C THR A 307 3.11 -6.92 -1.74
N LEU A 308 2.83 -5.83 -1.03
CA LEU A 308 2.20 -5.87 0.29
C LEU A 308 0.71 -6.18 0.26
N TYR A 309 -0.03 -5.60 -0.70
CA TYR A 309 -1.50 -5.56 -0.66
C TYR A 309 -2.17 -6.23 -1.86
N GLY A 310 -1.43 -6.60 -2.91
CA GLY A 310 -2.02 -7.18 -4.11
C GLY A 310 -2.89 -8.42 -3.85
N PHE A 311 -2.52 -9.28 -2.91
CA PHE A 311 -3.29 -10.47 -2.59
C PHE A 311 -4.67 -10.15 -1.96
N LEU A 312 -4.81 -9.01 -1.27
CA LEU A 312 -6.10 -8.55 -0.71
C LEU A 312 -7.03 -8.03 -1.80
N TYR A 313 -6.44 -7.57 -2.90
CA TYR A 313 -7.12 -6.94 -4.02
C TYR A 313 -6.75 -7.63 -5.34
N PRO A 314 -7.05 -8.94 -5.48
CA PRO A 314 -6.56 -9.74 -6.61
C PRO A 314 -7.12 -9.29 -7.96
N SER A 315 -8.28 -8.64 -7.97
CA SER A 315 -8.94 -8.09 -9.16
C SER A 315 -8.46 -6.67 -9.52
N LEU A 316 -7.62 -6.04 -8.69
CA LEU A 316 -7.18 -4.66 -8.90
C LEU A 316 -5.78 -4.60 -9.53
N PRO A 317 -5.59 -3.81 -10.59
CA PRO A 317 -4.26 -3.56 -11.14
C PRO A 317 -3.43 -2.73 -10.14
N GLY A 318 -2.10 -2.85 -10.22
CA GLY A 318 -1.19 -2.17 -9.31
C GLY A 318 -1.27 -0.64 -9.39
N THR A 319 -1.58 -0.09 -10.57
CA THR A 319 -1.84 1.34 -10.76
C THR A 319 -3.02 1.84 -9.93
N LEU A 320 -4.07 1.03 -9.76
CA LEU A 320 -5.21 1.38 -8.92
C LEU A 320 -4.85 1.32 -7.43
N LEU A 321 -4.04 0.35 -7.01
CA LEU A 321 -3.54 0.30 -5.62
C LEU A 321 -2.74 1.55 -5.28
N LEU A 322 -1.89 2.00 -6.21
CA LEU A 322 -1.17 3.27 -6.09
C LEU A 322 -2.13 4.46 -5.97
N ALA A 323 -3.12 4.56 -6.86
CA ALA A 323 -4.06 5.68 -6.87
C ALA A 323 -4.88 5.75 -5.58
N ILE A 324 -5.40 4.62 -5.09
CA ILE A 324 -6.14 4.56 -3.81
C ILE A 324 -5.23 4.94 -2.64
N ARG A 325 -4.00 4.40 -2.60
CA ARG A 325 -3.06 4.75 -1.52
C ARG A 325 -2.81 6.26 -1.46
N LEU A 326 -2.50 6.88 -2.60
CA LEU A 326 -2.29 8.33 -2.70
C LEU A 326 -3.55 9.13 -2.38
N PHE A 327 -4.73 8.61 -2.73
CA PHE A 327 -6.02 9.26 -2.43
C PHE A 327 -6.26 9.37 -0.92
N THR A 328 -5.81 8.39 -0.14
CA THR A 328 -5.90 8.39 1.33
C THR A 328 -4.76 9.12 2.05
N MET A 329 -3.76 9.64 1.33
CA MET A 329 -2.60 10.28 1.93
C MET A 329 -2.80 11.78 2.11
N GLU A 330 -2.46 12.29 3.30
CA GLU A 330 -2.35 13.73 3.53
C GLU A 330 -1.03 14.26 2.93
N PRO A 331 -0.90 15.57 2.70
CA PRO A 331 0.34 16.12 2.14
C PRO A 331 1.61 15.80 2.93
N THR A 332 1.47 15.64 4.25
CA THR A 332 2.55 15.21 5.14
C THR A 332 2.98 13.78 4.87
N ASP A 333 2.04 12.90 4.52
CA ASP A 333 2.33 11.51 4.20
C ASP A 333 3.04 11.42 2.86
N VAL A 334 2.68 12.27 1.89
CA VAL A 334 3.39 12.40 0.60
C VAL A 334 4.83 12.83 0.83
N ALA A 335 5.04 13.91 1.60
CA ALA A 335 6.39 14.37 1.92
C ALA A 335 7.19 13.35 2.75
N ARG A 336 6.54 12.62 3.66
CA ARG A 336 7.16 11.50 4.37
C ARG A 336 7.59 10.41 3.39
N THR A 337 6.72 10.01 2.48
CA THR A 337 6.96 8.87 1.56
C THR A 337 8.06 9.16 0.54
N PHE A 338 8.07 10.36 -0.04
CA PHE A 338 8.96 10.70 -1.15
C PHE A 338 10.10 11.66 -0.77
N LEU A 339 10.23 12.02 0.52
CA LEU A 339 11.24 12.97 1.03
C LEU A 339 11.24 14.33 0.31
N THR A 340 10.07 14.83 -0.09
CA THR A 340 9.98 16.15 -0.73
C THR A 340 10.20 17.26 0.29
N SER A 341 10.94 18.30 -0.10
CA SER A 341 11.09 19.53 0.71
C SER A 341 9.84 20.40 0.66
N GLU A 342 9.03 20.23 -0.38
CA GLU A 342 7.79 20.95 -0.59
C GLU A 342 6.64 19.94 -0.64
N PRO A 343 5.89 19.75 0.46
CA PRO A 343 4.68 18.96 0.42
C PRO A 343 3.65 19.65 -0.49
N PRO A 344 2.76 18.89 -1.16
CA PRO A 344 1.65 19.50 -1.89
C PRO A 344 0.80 20.34 -0.92
N GLN A 345 0.11 21.36 -1.43
CA GLN A 345 -0.72 22.22 -0.56
C GLN A 345 -1.96 21.48 -0.07
N LEU A 346 -2.55 20.66 -0.93
CA LEU A 346 -3.76 19.87 -0.71
C LEU A 346 -3.46 18.39 -0.97
N SER A 347 -4.23 17.50 -0.34
CA SER A 347 -4.18 16.07 -0.69
C SER A 347 -4.79 15.83 -2.07
N LEU A 348 -4.46 14.67 -2.68
CA LEU A 348 -5.07 14.27 -3.96
C LEU A 348 -6.60 14.25 -3.88
N ALA A 349 -7.15 13.73 -2.78
CA ALA A 349 -8.58 13.72 -2.53
C ALA A 349 -9.16 15.14 -2.46
N GLN A 350 -8.52 16.06 -1.73
CA GLN A 350 -8.96 17.45 -1.63
C GLN A 350 -8.92 18.18 -2.98
N GLU A 351 -7.88 17.96 -3.81
CA GLU A 351 -7.82 18.55 -5.14
C GLU A 351 -8.95 18.04 -6.04
N ILE A 352 -9.17 16.72 -6.08
CA ILE A 352 -10.25 16.12 -6.87
C ILE A 352 -11.62 16.60 -6.35
N TYR A 353 -11.86 16.57 -5.04
CA TYR A 353 -13.11 17.07 -4.45
C TYR A 353 -13.35 18.55 -4.75
N SER A 354 -12.31 19.37 -4.69
CA SER A 354 -12.44 20.77 -5.04
C SER A 354 -12.84 20.95 -6.50
N SER A 355 -12.31 20.15 -7.43
CA SER A 355 -12.70 20.20 -8.84
C SER A 355 -14.18 19.88 -9.05
N PHE A 356 -14.73 18.88 -8.36
CA PHE A 356 -16.17 18.59 -8.42
C PHE A 356 -17.02 19.69 -7.78
N ARG A 357 -16.54 20.26 -6.66
CA ARG A 357 -17.24 21.31 -5.91
C ARG A 357 -17.31 22.63 -6.68
N THR A 358 -16.26 23.01 -7.39
CA THR A 358 -16.19 24.31 -8.09
C THR A 358 -16.40 24.20 -9.61
N GLY A 359 -16.59 22.98 -10.15
CA GLY A 359 -16.62 22.76 -11.59
C GLY A 359 -15.28 23.02 -12.29
N ASP A 360 -14.16 22.92 -11.57
CA ASP A 360 -12.82 23.24 -12.12
C ASP A 360 -12.30 22.09 -13.00
N LEU A 361 -12.44 22.29 -14.31
CA LEU A 361 -11.98 21.37 -15.35
C LEU A 361 -10.45 21.27 -15.40
N GLU A 362 -9.71 22.35 -15.12
CA GLU A 362 -8.25 22.36 -15.21
C GLU A 362 -7.63 21.61 -14.04
N GLY A 363 -8.18 21.77 -12.83
CA GLY A 363 -7.84 20.96 -11.68
C GLY A 363 -8.07 19.46 -11.92
N LEU A 364 -9.13 19.10 -12.65
CA LEU A 364 -9.39 17.71 -13.00
C LEU A 364 -8.45 17.19 -14.11
N LYS A 365 -8.14 18.01 -15.12
CA LYS A 365 -7.17 17.68 -16.19
C LYS A 365 -5.77 17.43 -15.64
N LYS A 366 -5.38 18.13 -14.57
CA LYS A 366 -4.11 17.89 -13.86
C LYS A 366 -3.97 16.43 -13.43
N TRP A 367 -5.07 15.77 -13.06
CA TRP A 367 -5.11 14.38 -12.57
C TRP A 367 -5.85 13.42 -13.51
N ALA A 368 -5.91 13.73 -14.81
CA ALA A 368 -6.75 13.01 -15.76
C ALA A 368 -6.47 11.49 -15.78
N HIS A 369 -5.20 11.07 -15.80
CA HIS A 369 -4.82 9.66 -15.82
C HIS A 369 -5.10 8.97 -14.46
N THR A 370 -4.85 9.67 -13.36
CA THR A 370 -5.09 9.17 -12.01
C THR A 370 -6.58 8.98 -11.75
N VAL A 371 -7.42 9.97 -12.07
CA VAL A 371 -8.89 9.88 -11.97
C VAL A 371 -9.44 8.81 -12.92
N SER A 372 -8.90 8.70 -14.13
CA SER A 372 -9.27 7.62 -15.06
C SER A 372 -8.93 6.23 -14.50
N THR A 373 -7.83 6.10 -13.75
CA THR A 373 -7.48 4.85 -13.08
C THR A 373 -8.44 4.55 -11.93
N LEU A 374 -8.88 5.57 -11.17
CA LEU A 374 -9.88 5.41 -10.11
C LEU A 374 -11.26 4.97 -10.62
N LEU A 375 -11.59 5.16 -11.91
CA LEU A 375 -12.79 4.54 -12.50
C LEU A 375 -12.80 3.01 -12.36
N LEU A 376 -11.63 2.37 -12.25
CA LEU A 376 -11.50 0.91 -12.15
C LEU A 376 -11.91 0.32 -10.80
N ILE A 377 -12.29 1.16 -9.83
CA ILE A 377 -12.90 0.74 -8.56
C ILE A 377 -14.19 -0.03 -8.81
N VAL A 378 -14.90 0.29 -9.90
CA VAL A 378 -16.12 -0.39 -10.31
C VAL A 378 -15.82 -1.84 -10.77
N GLY A 379 -16.68 -2.78 -10.36
CA GLY A 379 -16.57 -4.19 -10.75
C GLY A 379 -15.56 -5.02 -9.94
N THR A 380 -15.28 -4.63 -8.69
CA THR A 380 -14.64 -5.54 -7.72
C THR A 380 -15.64 -6.61 -7.26
N PRO A 381 -15.19 -7.85 -7.00
CA PRO A 381 -16.07 -9.01 -6.80
C PRO A 381 -16.91 -9.00 -5.52
N ALA A 382 -16.99 -7.90 -4.76
CA ALA A 382 -18.18 -7.66 -3.93
C ALA A 382 -19.46 -7.73 -4.79
N ALA A 383 -19.36 -7.33 -6.06
CA ALA A 383 -20.37 -7.45 -7.10
C ALA A 383 -20.67 -8.88 -7.59
N SER A 384 -19.88 -9.89 -7.20
CA SER A 384 -20.13 -11.30 -7.59
C SER A 384 -20.93 -12.07 -6.54
N GLN A 385 -21.36 -11.42 -5.45
CA GLN A 385 -22.13 -12.05 -4.37
C GLN A 385 -23.57 -12.45 -4.77
N GLU A 386 -23.99 -12.25 -6.02
CA GLU A 386 -25.31 -12.68 -6.52
C GLU A 386 -25.50 -14.21 -6.57
N LEU A 387 -24.52 -15.03 -6.18
CA LEU A 387 -24.60 -16.50 -6.27
C LEU A 387 -24.41 -17.28 -4.95
N HIS A 388 -24.30 -16.62 -3.80
CA HIS A 388 -24.18 -17.34 -2.51
C HIS A 388 -25.19 -16.83 -1.46
N ALA A 389 -26.04 -17.73 -0.98
CA ALA A 389 -27.15 -17.48 -0.06
C ALA A 389 -26.73 -17.04 1.37
N GLU A 390 -25.44 -16.85 1.64
CA GLU A 390 -24.89 -16.49 2.96
C GLU A 390 -23.80 -15.40 2.84
N ALA A 391 -24.01 -14.38 2.00
CA ALA A 391 -23.13 -13.21 2.00
C ALA A 391 -23.31 -12.43 3.33
N PRO A 392 -22.23 -12.06 4.03
CA PRO A 392 -22.34 -11.21 5.21
C PRO A 392 -22.99 -9.87 4.85
N SER A 393 -23.83 -9.35 5.74
CA SER A 393 -24.44 -8.03 5.56
C SER A 393 -23.37 -6.97 5.40
N LEU A 394 -23.47 -6.16 4.34
CA LEU A 394 -22.60 -5.00 4.14
C LEU A 394 -22.72 -4.04 5.33
N PRO A 395 -21.61 -3.42 5.77
CA PRO A 395 -21.68 -2.45 6.85
C PRO A 395 -22.43 -1.20 6.42
N VAL A 396 -23.13 -0.58 7.37
CA VAL A 396 -23.67 0.77 7.19
C VAL A 396 -22.50 1.75 7.20
N LEU A 397 -22.45 2.63 6.20
CA LEU A 397 -21.39 3.61 6.01
C LEU A 397 -21.89 5.02 6.30
N TYR A 398 -21.00 5.88 6.76
CA TYR A 398 -21.29 7.26 7.13
C TYR A 398 -20.41 8.23 6.34
N TYR A 399 -21.02 9.32 5.88
CA TYR A 399 -20.33 10.43 5.22
C TYR A 399 -20.85 11.76 5.78
N GLY A 400 -19.95 12.64 6.22
CA GLY A 400 -20.31 13.89 6.89
C GLY A 400 -19.96 15.12 6.05
N ILE A 401 -20.88 16.08 5.98
CA ILE A 401 -20.64 17.41 5.40
C ILE A 401 -20.79 18.48 6.49
N LYS A 402 -19.78 19.32 6.63
CA LYS A 402 -19.75 20.54 7.45
C LYS A 402 -20.19 21.74 6.61
N GLU A 403 -20.97 22.63 7.23
CA GLU A 403 -21.29 23.97 6.70
C GLU A 403 -21.95 23.95 5.31
N VAL A 404 -23.14 23.35 5.21
CA VAL A 404 -23.96 23.45 3.99
C VAL A 404 -24.63 24.83 3.94
N PRO A 405 -24.56 25.59 2.82
CA PRO A 405 -25.27 26.86 2.69
C PRO A 405 -26.76 26.70 2.98
N GLN A 406 -27.41 27.71 3.58
CA GLN A 406 -28.80 27.55 4.04
C GLN A 406 -29.79 27.15 2.94
N ASP A 407 -29.65 27.71 1.74
CA ASP A 407 -30.51 27.38 0.58
C ASP A 407 -30.31 25.92 0.12
N GLU A 408 -29.09 25.42 0.25
CA GLU A 408 -28.69 24.06 -0.07
C GLU A 408 -29.16 23.07 1.01
N LEU A 409 -29.00 23.45 2.28
CA LEU A 409 -29.47 22.67 3.42
C LEU A 409 -31.00 22.51 3.41
N ARG A 410 -31.72 23.57 3.03
CA ARG A 410 -33.17 23.54 2.87
C ARG A 410 -33.59 22.49 1.85
N TYR A 411 -32.90 22.43 0.71
CA TYR A 411 -33.16 21.39 -0.28
C TYR A 411 -32.96 20.00 0.31
N VAL A 412 -31.84 19.71 1.00
CA VAL A 412 -31.61 18.40 1.64
C VAL A 412 -32.73 18.02 2.60
N ARG A 413 -33.21 18.98 3.39
CA ARG A 413 -34.28 18.78 4.38
C ARG A 413 -35.65 18.53 3.76
N GLU A 414 -35.86 19.01 2.54
CA GLU A 414 -37.13 18.92 1.81
C GLU A 414 -37.14 17.77 0.78
N ILE A 415 -36.07 16.98 0.65
CA ILE A 415 -36.03 15.84 -0.29
C ILE A 415 -37.09 14.80 0.13
N PRO A 416 -38.01 14.42 -0.78
CA PRO A 416 -39.01 13.39 -0.49
C PRO A 416 -38.38 12.01 -0.24
N GLU A 417 -39.08 11.19 0.55
CA GLU A 417 -38.78 9.77 0.63
C GLU A 417 -38.88 9.11 -0.75
N ASP A 418 -37.99 8.15 -1.01
CA ASP A 418 -37.75 7.47 -2.26
C ASP A 418 -37.30 8.35 -3.44
N ASP A 419 -37.00 9.63 -3.23
CA ASP A 419 -36.38 10.45 -4.28
C ASP A 419 -34.91 10.07 -4.52
N TRP A 420 -34.35 10.53 -5.63
CA TRP A 420 -32.97 10.26 -6.03
C TRP A 420 -31.98 11.23 -5.40
N TYR A 421 -30.84 10.70 -4.97
CA TYR A 421 -29.69 11.48 -4.53
C TYR A 421 -28.39 10.90 -5.11
N MET A 422 -27.37 11.73 -5.35
CA MET A 422 -26.14 11.27 -6.00
C MET A 422 -24.89 11.95 -5.46
N PHE A 423 -23.80 11.19 -5.32
CA PHE A 423 -22.45 11.72 -5.14
C PHE A 423 -21.68 11.70 -6.46
N PRO A 424 -21.37 12.86 -7.08
CA PRO A 424 -20.68 12.89 -8.38
C PRO A 424 -19.19 12.54 -8.28
N PHE A 425 -18.61 12.60 -7.08
CA PHE A 425 -17.20 12.35 -6.80
C PHE A 425 -16.97 11.00 -6.10
N LEU A 426 -15.70 10.62 -5.90
CA LEU A 426 -15.32 9.40 -5.17
C LEU A 426 -15.41 9.61 -3.65
N ALA A 427 -16.49 9.23 -2.98
CA ALA A 427 -16.64 9.52 -1.55
C ALA A 427 -15.88 8.50 -0.66
N LEU A 428 -15.08 8.98 0.29
CA LEU A 428 -14.53 8.16 1.38
C LEU A 428 -15.55 8.13 2.53
N ALA A 429 -16.24 7.01 2.69
CA ALA A 429 -17.21 6.78 3.75
C ALA A 429 -16.65 5.84 4.82
N ARG A 430 -17.19 5.87 6.03
CA ARG A 430 -16.67 5.11 7.18
C ARG A 430 -17.75 4.31 7.90
N PRO A 431 -17.50 3.07 8.30
CA PRO A 431 -18.43 2.31 9.13
C PRO A 431 -18.32 2.69 10.61
N ASN A 432 -19.28 2.22 11.42
CA ASN A 432 -19.23 2.26 12.89
C ASN A 432 -19.02 3.66 13.49
N VAL A 433 -19.66 4.68 12.92
CA VAL A 433 -19.68 6.01 13.53
C VAL A 433 -20.76 6.02 14.61
N ASN A 434 -20.35 6.12 15.87
CA ASN A 434 -21.26 6.29 17.01
C ASN A 434 -21.81 7.72 17.08
N TRP A 435 -22.44 8.16 15.99
CA TRP A 435 -22.86 9.55 15.87
C TRP A 435 -23.90 9.91 16.92
N THR A 436 -24.70 8.96 17.42
CA THR A 436 -25.73 9.16 18.46
C THR A 436 -25.19 9.48 19.86
N ASP A 437 -23.90 9.28 20.11
CA ASP A 437 -23.27 9.62 21.38
C ASP A 437 -22.88 11.10 21.39
N GLU A 438 -23.59 11.91 22.19
CA GLU A 438 -23.39 13.37 22.23
C GLU A 438 -22.05 13.78 22.85
N GLU A 439 -21.55 13.02 23.82
CA GLU A 439 -20.28 13.33 24.48
C GLU A 439 -19.09 12.93 23.60
N ALA A 440 -19.22 11.82 22.86
CA ALA A 440 -18.14 11.29 22.03
C ALA A 440 -18.11 11.84 20.58
N PHE A 441 -19.23 12.39 20.08
CA PHE A 441 -19.35 12.80 18.68
C PHE A 441 -19.74 14.29 18.52
N PRO A 442 -18.75 15.19 18.43
CA PRO A 442 -19.02 16.61 18.24
C PRO A 442 -19.55 16.88 16.82
N VAL A 443 -20.73 17.50 16.75
CA VAL A 443 -21.40 17.83 15.49
C VAL A 443 -21.24 19.33 15.18
N PRO A 444 -20.70 19.69 13.99
CA PRO A 444 -20.64 21.09 13.55
C PRO A 444 -22.03 21.68 13.32
N ASP A 445 -22.16 23.00 13.45
CA ASP A 445 -23.40 23.71 13.17
C ASP A 445 -23.90 23.45 11.74
N ASN A 446 -25.19 23.14 11.60
CA ASN A 446 -25.86 22.91 10.32
C ASN A 446 -25.19 21.81 9.47
N ALA A 447 -24.61 20.80 10.11
CA ALA A 447 -24.00 19.67 9.43
C ALA A 447 -25.05 18.75 8.79
N VAL A 448 -24.62 18.02 7.76
CA VAL A 448 -25.40 16.94 7.16
C VAL A 448 -24.63 15.63 7.34
N LEU A 449 -25.27 14.64 7.93
CA LEU A 449 -24.73 13.28 8.07
C LEU A 449 -25.53 12.33 7.18
N PHE A 450 -24.84 11.69 6.25
CA PHE A 450 -25.40 10.64 5.41
C PHE A 450 -25.12 9.28 6.02
N GLU A 451 -26.17 8.51 6.29
CA GLU A 451 -26.13 7.09 6.64
C GLU A 451 -26.46 6.28 5.38
N ILE A 452 -25.53 5.43 4.94
CA ILE A 452 -25.57 4.76 3.64
C ILE A 452 -25.69 3.25 3.86
N HIS A 453 -26.81 2.69 3.43
CA HIS A 453 -27.09 1.27 3.43
C HIS A 453 -26.74 0.63 2.08
N ASN A 454 -26.52 -0.69 2.12
CA ASN A 454 -26.32 -1.53 0.95
C ASN A 454 -25.28 -0.99 -0.03
N ALA A 455 -24.11 -0.57 0.46
CA ALA A 455 -23.02 0.00 -0.34
C ALA A 455 -22.37 -1.03 -1.30
N VAL A 456 -23.14 -1.59 -2.23
CA VAL A 456 -22.84 -2.74 -3.10
C VAL A 456 -21.70 -2.50 -4.07
N ASP A 457 -21.44 -1.24 -4.42
CA ASP A 457 -20.33 -0.84 -5.29
C ASP A 457 -19.19 -0.17 -4.52
N GLY A 458 -19.30 -0.06 -3.20
CA GLY A 458 -18.23 0.45 -2.35
C GLY A 458 -17.05 -0.53 -2.29
N LEU A 459 -15.83 0.01 -2.27
CA LEU A 459 -14.61 -0.76 -2.07
C LEU A 459 -14.09 -0.56 -0.66
N ASP A 460 -13.96 -1.63 0.12
CA ASP A 460 -13.22 -1.60 1.40
C ASP A 460 -11.73 -1.36 1.14
N THR A 461 -11.23 -0.20 1.53
CA THR A 461 -9.83 0.20 1.36
C THR A 461 -9.04 0.14 2.65
N CYS A 462 -9.61 -0.40 3.74
CA CYS A 462 -9.03 -0.43 5.09
C CYS A 462 -7.56 -0.89 5.10
N ASP A 463 -7.25 -2.02 4.47
CA ASP A 463 -5.89 -2.55 4.47
C ASP A 463 -4.92 -1.71 3.62
N LEU A 464 -5.40 -0.98 2.61
CA LEU A 464 -4.58 -0.15 1.73
C LEU A 464 -4.47 1.31 2.20
N SER A 465 -5.44 1.81 2.95
CA SER A 465 -5.52 3.20 3.40
C SER A 465 -4.31 3.58 4.27
N MET A 466 -3.91 4.85 4.20
CA MET A 466 -2.97 5.44 5.16
C MET A 466 -3.53 5.42 6.59
N TYR A 467 -4.85 5.35 6.73
CA TYR A 467 -5.61 5.37 7.99
C TYR A 467 -6.43 4.07 8.18
N PRO A 468 -5.77 2.92 8.37
CA PRO A 468 -6.46 1.61 8.37
C PRO A 468 -7.50 1.47 9.50
N TYR A 469 -7.30 2.13 10.63
CA TYR A 469 -8.23 2.03 11.76
C TYR A 469 -9.55 2.77 11.53
N ASP A 470 -9.59 3.68 10.56
CA ASP A 470 -10.81 4.37 10.15
C ASP A 470 -11.70 3.47 9.27
N ARG A 471 -11.18 2.31 8.83
CA ARG A 471 -11.89 1.30 8.03
C ARG A 471 -12.62 1.89 6.83
N GLU A 472 -11.95 2.79 6.13
CA GLU A 472 -12.55 3.59 5.07
C GLU A 472 -13.04 2.73 3.89
N TRP A 473 -14.15 3.16 3.31
CA TRP A 473 -14.74 2.63 2.10
C TRP A 473 -14.74 3.70 1.04
N LEU A 474 -14.30 3.35 -0.17
CA LEU A 474 -14.30 4.25 -1.30
C LEU A 474 -15.50 3.97 -2.20
N LEU A 475 -16.43 4.93 -2.25
CA LEU A 475 -17.59 4.88 -3.15
C LEU A 475 -17.18 5.37 -4.55
N PRO A 476 -17.66 4.71 -5.63
CA PRO A 476 -17.31 5.11 -6.99
C PRO A 476 -17.90 6.46 -7.42
N LEU A 477 -17.38 6.97 -8.55
CA LEU A 477 -17.91 8.16 -9.21
C LEU A 477 -19.40 7.99 -9.58
N PHE A 478 -20.17 9.04 -9.35
CA PHE A 478 -21.62 9.09 -9.57
C PHE A 478 -22.36 7.93 -8.89
N SER A 479 -22.02 7.67 -7.63
CA SER A 479 -22.80 6.78 -6.77
C SER A 479 -24.17 7.40 -6.55
N PHE A 480 -25.25 6.63 -6.76
CA PHE A 480 -26.62 7.13 -6.65
C PHE A 480 -27.48 6.26 -5.73
N PHE A 481 -28.42 6.91 -5.07
CA PHE A 481 -29.12 6.41 -3.90
C PHE A 481 -30.60 6.75 -3.94
N ARG A 482 -31.42 5.92 -3.31
CA ARG A 482 -32.79 6.28 -2.93
C ARG A 482 -32.76 6.85 -1.51
N VAL A 483 -33.37 8.01 -1.32
CA VAL A 483 -33.55 8.61 0.01
C VAL A 483 -34.59 7.79 0.78
N LYS A 484 -34.27 7.34 1.99
CA LYS A 484 -35.18 6.58 2.85
C LYS A 484 -35.76 7.40 3.98
N GLU A 485 -34.95 8.28 4.55
CA GLU A 485 -35.39 9.14 5.62
C GLU A 485 -34.56 10.42 5.62
N VAL A 486 -35.21 11.54 5.91
CA VAL A 486 -34.54 12.79 6.24
C VAL A 486 -35.08 13.27 7.59
N LYS A 487 -34.18 13.42 8.56
CA LYS A 487 -34.54 13.81 9.92
C LYS A 487 -33.63 14.94 10.41
N VAL A 488 -34.22 15.95 11.05
CA VAL A 488 -33.50 17.09 11.60
C VAL A 488 -33.50 17.01 13.12
N TYR A 489 -32.32 17.17 13.72
CA TYR A 489 -32.08 17.15 15.16
C TYR A 489 -31.68 18.55 15.62
N GLU A 490 -32.66 19.33 16.08
CA GLU A 490 -32.45 20.70 16.57
C GLU A 490 -31.61 20.74 17.85
N ASP A 491 -31.71 19.69 18.67
CA ASP A 491 -30.94 19.45 19.89
C ASP A 491 -29.45 19.16 19.63
N ARG A 492 -29.08 18.87 18.39
CA ARG A 492 -27.71 18.52 17.99
C ARG A 492 -27.13 19.49 16.97
N ASN A 493 -27.12 20.77 17.32
CA ASN A 493 -26.61 21.88 16.49
C ASN A 493 -27.27 21.93 15.09
N GLY A 494 -28.55 21.55 14.99
CA GLY A 494 -29.30 21.56 13.73
C GLY A 494 -28.88 20.47 12.73
N LEU A 495 -28.32 19.36 13.21
CA LEU A 495 -27.89 18.22 12.40
C LEU A 495 -29.01 17.72 11.49
N THR A 496 -28.74 17.61 10.20
CA THR A 496 -29.62 16.94 9.25
C THR A 496 -29.09 15.54 8.96
N HIS A 497 -29.82 14.52 9.39
CA HIS A 497 -29.52 13.11 9.16
C HIS A 497 -30.27 12.60 7.95
N VAL A 498 -29.56 12.04 6.98
CA VAL A 498 -30.13 11.54 5.71
C VAL A 498 -29.78 10.07 5.58
N VAL A 499 -30.80 9.21 5.53
CA VAL A 499 -30.65 7.78 5.30
C VAL A 499 -30.77 7.51 3.81
N LEU A 500 -29.76 6.88 3.24
CA LEU A 500 -29.61 6.59 1.82
C LEU A 500 -29.48 5.08 1.59
N ASP A 501 -30.14 4.58 0.55
CA ASP A 501 -30.00 3.20 0.08
C ASP A 501 -29.34 3.17 -1.30
N MET A 502 -28.13 2.62 -1.39
CA MET A 502 -27.35 2.67 -2.63
C MET A 502 -27.95 1.77 -3.71
N GLN A 503 -28.22 2.35 -4.88
CA GLN A 503 -28.79 1.64 -6.03
C GLN A 503 -27.74 1.34 -7.11
N GLY A 504 -26.62 2.06 -7.13
CA GLY A 504 -25.51 1.80 -8.04
C GLY A 504 -24.57 2.98 -8.24
N CYS A 505 -23.82 2.92 -9.33
CA CYS A 505 -22.89 3.97 -9.76
C CYS A 505 -22.83 4.10 -11.29
N LEU A 506 -21.98 4.99 -11.80
CA LEU A 506 -21.79 5.26 -13.24
C LEU A 506 -21.59 4.00 -14.11
N TYR A 507 -21.02 2.92 -13.56
CA TYR A 507 -20.70 1.72 -14.32
C TYR A 507 -21.85 0.71 -14.44
N ARG A 508 -22.81 0.66 -13.50
CA ARG A 508 -23.86 -0.38 -13.47
C ARG A 508 -25.15 0.05 -14.19
N SER A 509 -25.78 -0.89 -14.90
CA SER A 509 -27.12 -0.67 -15.48
C SER A 509 -28.21 -0.82 -14.41
N SER A 510 -29.01 0.22 -14.22
CA SER A 510 -30.28 0.17 -13.47
C SER A 510 -31.45 0.58 -14.39
N LYS A 511 -32.66 0.06 -14.11
CA LYS A 511 -33.88 0.28 -14.93
C LYS A 511 -34.47 1.69 -14.77
N ASP A 512 -34.12 2.40 -13.71
CA ASP A 512 -34.60 3.75 -13.45
C ASP A 512 -33.47 4.64 -12.89
N PRO A 513 -32.49 5.06 -13.70
CA PRO A 513 -31.34 5.80 -13.18
C PRO A 513 -31.33 7.27 -13.61
N MET A 514 -30.92 8.12 -12.67
CA MET A 514 -30.59 9.54 -12.89
C MET A 514 -29.55 9.78 -14.01
N ILE A 515 -28.80 8.74 -14.39
CA ILE A 515 -27.72 8.79 -15.40
C ILE A 515 -28.22 8.21 -16.74
N PRO A 516 -27.98 8.84 -17.90
CA PRO A 516 -28.33 8.31 -19.21
C PRO A 516 -27.70 6.95 -19.53
N GLU A 517 -28.41 6.09 -20.27
CA GLU A 517 -27.91 4.77 -20.69
C GLU A 517 -26.67 4.85 -21.59
N ASP A 518 -26.63 5.82 -22.50
CA ASP A 518 -25.53 6.00 -23.43
C ASP A 518 -24.21 6.32 -22.71
N ASP A 519 -24.26 7.17 -21.70
CA ASP A 519 -23.09 7.54 -20.90
C ASP A 519 -22.54 6.33 -20.14
N ARG A 520 -23.43 5.51 -19.55
CA ARG A 520 -23.04 4.24 -18.94
C ARG A 520 -22.41 3.28 -19.93
N ALA A 521 -22.98 3.16 -21.13
CA ALA A 521 -22.45 2.28 -22.17
C ALA A 521 -21.02 2.68 -22.57
N VAL A 522 -20.76 3.98 -22.72
CA VAL A 522 -19.42 4.51 -22.98
C VAL A 522 -18.48 4.18 -21.83
N VAL A 523 -18.89 4.42 -20.58
CA VAL A 523 -18.07 4.15 -19.40
C VAL A 523 -17.75 2.66 -19.26
N MET A 524 -18.71 1.78 -19.47
CA MET A 524 -18.49 0.32 -19.44
C MET A 524 -17.43 -0.13 -20.44
N VAL A 525 -17.51 0.36 -21.68
CA VAL A 525 -16.50 0.09 -22.72
C VAL A 525 -15.14 0.65 -22.32
N MET A 526 -15.11 1.85 -21.75
CA MET A 526 -13.87 2.51 -21.34
C MET A 526 -13.21 1.82 -20.15
N VAL A 527 -13.95 1.44 -19.11
CA VAL A 527 -13.45 0.67 -17.96
C VAL A 527 -12.81 -0.63 -18.39
N LYS A 528 -13.44 -1.37 -19.33
CA LYS A 528 -12.86 -2.61 -19.88
C LYS A 528 -11.52 -2.36 -20.58
N LYS A 529 -11.42 -1.30 -21.38
CA LYS A 529 -10.18 -0.93 -22.08
C LYS A 529 -9.10 -0.43 -21.11
N LEU A 530 -9.49 0.42 -20.16
CA LEU A 530 -8.60 0.94 -19.11
C LEU A 530 -8.04 -0.17 -18.25
N ARG A 531 -8.82 -1.20 -17.91
CA ARG A 531 -8.35 -2.35 -17.12
C ARG A 531 -7.22 -3.09 -17.84
N SER A 532 -7.40 -3.40 -19.12
CA SER A 532 -6.35 -4.03 -19.93
C SER A 532 -5.08 -3.18 -20.02
N GLU A 533 -5.24 -1.86 -20.16
CA GLU A 533 -4.11 -0.94 -20.20
C GLU A 533 -3.41 -0.80 -18.84
N ALA A 534 -4.17 -0.75 -17.74
CA ALA A 534 -3.65 -0.70 -16.37
C ALA A 534 -2.87 -1.97 -16.00
N GLU A 535 -3.33 -3.15 -16.43
CA GLU A 535 -2.59 -4.41 -16.28
C GLU A 535 -1.27 -4.39 -17.06
N ARG A 536 -1.29 -3.89 -18.31
CA ARG A 536 -0.09 -3.73 -19.13
C ARG A 536 0.91 -2.75 -18.49
N LEU A 537 0.44 -1.62 -17.98
CA LEU A 537 1.27 -0.64 -17.28
C LEU A 537 1.84 -1.19 -15.96
N THR A 538 1.04 -1.94 -15.20
CA THR A 538 1.50 -2.63 -13.98
C THR A 538 2.60 -3.65 -14.32
N TYR A 539 2.43 -4.38 -15.43
CA TYR A 539 3.45 -5.32 -15.91
C TYR A 539 4.75 -4.60 -16.25
N CYS A 540 4.72 -3.53 -17.07
CA CYS A 540 5.91 -2.76 -17.42
C CYS A 540 6.59 -2.12 -16.18
N ALA A 541 5.80 -1.48 -15.31
CA ALA A 541 6.30 -0.85 -14.09
C ALA A 541 7.06 -1.83 -13.18
N ARG A 542 6.62 -3.09 -13.10
CA ARG A 542 7.33 -4.15 -12.37
C ARG A 542 8.73 -4.44 -12.93
N PHE A 543 8.91 -4.44 -14.25
CA PHE A 543 10.23 -4.61 -14.84
C PHE A 543 11.14 -3.42 -14.52
N ILE A 544 10.61 -2.21 -14.61
CA ILE A 544 11.34 -1.00 -14.21
C ILE A 544 11.76 -1.08 -12.73
N ALA A 545 10.85 -1.44 -11.82
CA ALA A 545 11.16 -1.61 -10.41
C ALA A 545 12.24 -2.70 -10.16
N LYS A 546 12.12 -3.86 -10.81
CA LYS A 546 13.13 -4.93 -10.75
C LYS A 546 14.49 -4.46 -11.26
N HIS A 547 14.53 -3.67 -12.34
CA HIS A 547 15.74 -3.03 -12.85
C HIS A 547 16.32 -2.09 -11.79
N THR A 548 15.53 -1.19 -11.19
CA THR A 548 15.98 -0.28 -10.13
C THR A 548 16.66 -1.00 -8.98
N TYR A 549 16.05 -2.07 -8.45
CA TYR A 549 16.66 -2.84 -7.36
C TYR A 549 17.99 -3.50 -7.76
N LEU A 550 18.09 -4.00 -9.00
CA LEU A 550 19.34 -4.59 -9.53
C LEU A 550 20.40 -3.51 -9.77
N HIS A 551 20.02 -2.35 -10.30
CA HIS A 551 20.92 -1.23 -10.57
C HIS A 551 21.58 -0.73 -9.28
N VAL A 552 20.78 -0.51 -8.23
CA VAL A 552 21.31 -0.10 -6.93
C VAL A 552 22.29 -1.13 -6.37
N SER A 553 21.93 -2.42 -6.46
CA SER A 553 22.82 -3.52 -6.03
C SER A 553 24.11 -3.60 -6.86
N LEU A 554 24.02 -3.36 -8.17
CA LEU A 554 25.15 -3.32 -9.09
C LEU A 554 26.10 -2.16 -8.73
N ASN A 555 25.57 -0.98 -8.43
CA ASN A 555 26.38 0.17 -8.02
C ASN A 555 27.19 -0.11 -6.75
N GLU A 556 26.62 -0.84 -5.78
CA GLU A 556 27.37 -1.31 -4.61
C GLU A 556 28.52 -2.26 -4.98
N ARG A 557 28.35 -3.11 -6.00
CA ARG A 557 29.42 -4.00 -6.47
C ARG A 557 30.49 -3.27 -7.28
N LEU A 558 30.11 -2.30 -8.10
CA LEU A 558 31.05 -1.46 -8.85
C LEU A 558 31.99 -0.69 -7.91
N ARG A 559 31.54 -0.30 -6.71
CA ARG A 559 32.39 0.28 -5.65
C ARG A 559 33.51 -0.66 -5.17
N LEU A 560 33.36 -1.97 -5.33
CA LEU A 560 34.32 -2.96 -4.84
C LEU A 560 35.37 -3.36 -5.88
N GLN A 561 35.25 -2.90 -7.14
CA GLN A 561 36.19 -3.22 -8.21
C GLN A 561 37.20 -2.08 -8.44
N PRO A 562 38.52 -2.35 -8.47
CA PRO A 562 39.54 -1.30 -8.61
C PRO A 562 39.39 -0.38 -9.84
N GLN A 563 38.96 -0.94 -10.98
CA GLN A 563 38.80 -0.19 -12.24
C GLN A 563 37.67 0.85 -12.17
N THR A 564 36.64 0.60 -11.36
CA THR A 564 35.47 1.47 -11.21
C THR A 564 35.47 2.21 -9.88
N LEU A 565 36.40 1.89 -8.97
CA LEU A 565 36.49 2.46 -7.63
C LEU A 565 36.59 3.99 -7.65
N LEU A 566 37.45 4.56 -8.50
CA LEU A 566 37.62 6.02 -8.57
C LEU A 566 36.33 6.71 -9.01
N GLN A 567 35.67 6.17 -10.03
CA GLN A 567 34.37 6.68 -10.50
C GLN A 567 33.31 6.55 -9.39
N ALA A 568 33.28 5.41 -8.70
CA ALA A 568 32.33 5.18 -7.63
C ALA A 568 32.56 6.11 -6.43
N GLN A 569 33.82 6.37 -6.05
CA GLN A 569 34.18 7.35 -5.02
C GLN A 569 33.78 8.76 -5.43
N TYR A 570 33.96 9.14 -6.70
CA TYR A 570 33.49 10.43 -7.20
C TYR A 570 31.97 10.56 -7.11
N VAL A 571 31.22 9.53 -7.53
CA VAL A 571 29.75 9.51 -7.46
C VAL A 571 29.26 9.57 -6.01
N ASP A 572 29.89 8.83 -5.10
CA ASP A 572 29.56 8.86 -3.68
C ASP A 572 29.82 10.25 -3.07
N HIS A 573 30.96 10.86 -3.40
CA HIS A 573 31.27 12.22 -2.98
C HIS A 573 30.27 13.22 -3.57
N TYR A 574 29.90 13.08 -4.83
CA TYR A 574 28.88 13.91 -5.47
C TYR A 574 27.53 13.82 -4.74
N PHE A 575 27.05 12.61 -4.44
CA PHE A 575 25.80 12.42 -3.70
C PHE A 575 25.88 12.90 -2.25
N GLU A 576 27.03 12.74 -1.60
CA GLU A 576 27.29 13.31 -0.28
C GLU A 576 27.22 14.83 -0.29
N VAL A 577 27.91 15.49 -1.23
CA VAL A 577 27.87 16.95 -1.41
C VAL A 577 26.47 17.42 -1.76
N LYS A 578 25.75 16.70 -2.64
CA LYS A 578 24.36 17.00 -3.00
C LYS A 578 23.44 16.94 -1.79
N ARG A 579 23.51 15.87 -0.98
CA ARG A 579 22.73 15.74 0.26
C ARG A 579 23.10 16.81 1.28
N PHE A 580 24.39 17.12 1.43
CA PHE A 580 24.84 18.21 2.29
C PHE A 580 24.29 19.56 1.83
N SER A 581 24.31 19.83 0.52
CA SER A 581 23.74 21.05 -0.06
C SER A 581 22.23 21.12 0.16
N GLN A 582 21.49 20.01 0.00
CA GLN A 582 20.06 19.93 0.27
C GLN A 582 19.74 20.12 1.76
N ALA A 583 20.46 19.44 2.65
CA ALA A 583 20.32 19.59 4.10
C ALA A 583 20.60 21.03 4.53
N LYS A 584 21.66 21.64 3.99
CA LYS A 584 21.99 23.04 4.23
C LYS A 584 20.87 23.96 3.77
N MET A 585 20.46 23.89 2.51
CA MET A 585 19.39 24.74 1.96
C MET A 585 18.12 24.62 2.81
N THR A 586 17.63 23.41 3.06
CA THR A 586 16.38 23.18 3.79
C THR A 586 16.42 23.62 5.26
N VAL A 587 17.53 23.44 5.97
CA VAL A 587 17.67 23.89 7.36
C VAL A 587 17.89 25.40 7.45
N GLU A 588 18.68 25.98 6.55
CA GLU A 588 18.99 27.42 6.56
C GLU A 588 17.80 28.28 6.15
N GLU A 589 16.97 27.81 5.21
CA GLU A 589 15.71 28.44 4.82
C GLU A 589 14.58 28.19 5.84
N GLY A 590 14.82 27.40 6.89
CA GLY A 590 13.82 27.06 7.90
C GLY A 590 12.70 26.15 7.39
N VAL A 591 12.89 25.53 6.22
CA VAL A 591 11.99 24.52 5.65
C VAL A 591 12.01 23.26 6.49
N VAL A 592 13.15 22.86 7.04
CA VAL A 592 13.27 21.74 7.98
C VAL A 592 13.69 22.26 9.35
N ASN A 593 12.94 21.87 10.38
CA ASN A 593 13.29 22.13 11.77
C ASN A 593 13.37 20.82 12.56
N TRP A 594 14.56 20.51 13.06
CA TRP A 594 14.77 19.42 14.00
C TRP A 594 14.52 19.90 15.42
N GLN A 595 13.70 19.17 16.16
CA GLN A 595 13.40 19.47 17.55
C GLN A 595 13.75 18.30 18.45
N VAL A 596 14.09 18.61 19.70
CA VAL A 596 14.39 17.64 20.75
C VAL A 596 13.44 17.84 21.91
N CYS A 597 12.94 16.73 22.44
CA CYS A 597 12.08 16.73 23.60
C CYS A 597 12.90 17.03 24.85
N THR A 598 12.61 18.15 25.52
CA THR A 598 13.25 18.53 26.79
C THR A 598 12.41 18.12 27.99
N SER A 599 11.11 17.90 27.81
CA SER A 599 10.24 17.30 28.82
C SER A 599 9.19 16.44 28.12
N PRO A 600 9.12 15.12 28.40
CA PRO A 600 8.13 14.24 27.78
C PRO A 600 6.72 14.61 28.25
N ALA A 601 5.71 14.12 27.53
CA ALA A 601 4.32 14.29 27.94
C ALA A 601 4.09 13.59 29.29
N GLN A 602 3.27 14.19 30.15
CA GLN A 602 3.00 13.68 31.50
C GLN A 602 1.49 13.72 31.76
N LEU A 603 0.94 12.64 32.28
CA LEU A 603 -0.41 12.62 32.82
C LEU A 603 -0.38 13.33 34.18
N ILE A 604 -1.08 14.47 34.29
CA ILE A 604 -1.15 15.24 35.55
C ILE A 604 -2.23 14.65 36.46
N ASP A 605 -3.40 14.36 35.89
CA ASP A 605 -4.52 13.75 36.59
C ASP A 605 -5.04 12.54 35.79
N PRO A 606 -4.87 11.31 36.29
CA PRO A 606 -5.36 10.10 35.62
C PRO A 606 -6.88 9.98 35.60
N VAL A 607 -7.59 10.61 36.53
CA VAL A 607 -9.05 10.52 36.65
C VAL A 607 -9.72 11.51 35.70
N GLU A 608 -9.16 12.70 35.54
CA GLU A 608 -9.67 13.73 34.60
C GLU A 608 -9.04 13.64 33.20
N GLY A 609 -8.03 12.79 33.00
CA GLY A 609 -7.35 12.61 31.72
C GLY A 609 -6.51 13.82 31.28
N VAL A 610 -6.11 14.69 32.22
CA VAL A 610 -5.38 15.93 31.90
C VAL A 610 -3.92 15.61 31.58
N ILE A 611 -3.54 15.78 30.30
CA ILE A 611 -2.19 15.52 29.80
C ILE A 611 -1.42 16.84 29.64
N LYS A 612 -0.28 16.95 30.31
CA LYS A 612 0.74 17.94 29.99
C LYS A 612 1.45 17.51 28.71
N HIS A 613 1.33 18.32 27.66
CA HIS A 613 2.02 18.05 26.39
C HIS A 613 3.55 18.06 26.54
N ALA A 614 4.21 17.27 25.70
CA ALA A 614 5.66 17.26 25.61
C ALA A 614 6.20 18.63 25.18
N VAL A 615 7.31 19.06 25.80
CA VAL A 615 8.00 20.30 25.48
C VAL A 615 9.10 20.00 24.47
N TRP A 616 9.03 20.66 23.32
CA TRP A 616 9.94 20.49 22.20
C TRP A 616 10.70 21.77 21.94
N GLU A 617 12.04 21.67 21.90
CA GLU A 617 12.93 22.79 21.61
C GLU A 617 13.66 22.56 20.29
N SER A 618 13.87 23.63 19.53
CA SER A 618 14.64 23.56 18.28
C SER A 618 16.08 23.17 18.58
N MET A 619 16.57 22.18 17.84
CA MET A 619 17.95 21.74 17.90
C MET A 619 18.87 22.87 17.43
N PRO A 620 20.04 23.11 18.06
CA PRO A 620 20.99 24.10 17.59
C PRO A 620 21.36 23.85 16.12
N ARG A 621 21.43 24.92 15.30
CA ARG A 621 21.59 24.84 13.83
C ARG A 621 22.72 23.90 13.39
N LYS A 622 23.87 23.91 14.08
CA LYS A 622 24.99 23.00 13.80
C LYS A 622 24.56 21.53 13.86
N PHE A 623 23.85 21.13 14.92
CA PHE A 623 23.40 19.75 15.09
C PHE A 623 22.19 19.43 14.19
N ALA A 624 21.30 20.40 13.94
CA ALA A 624 20.18 20.22 13.02
C ALA A 624 20.65 19.94 11.58
N LEU A 625 21.73 20.60 11.13
CA LEU A 625 22.36 20.33 9.83
C LEU A 625 22.93 18.91 9.76
N VAL A 626 23.65 18.47 10.80
CA VAL A 626 24.18 17.09 10.88
C VAL A 626 23.04 16.08 10.92
N ALA A 627 21.97 16.36 11.66
CA ALA A 627 20.79 15.51 11.75
C ALA A 627 20.12 15.35 10.38
N GLU A 628 19.88 16.43 9.64
CA GLU A 628 19.27 16.34 8.30
C GLU A 628 20.18 15.63 7.30
N GLN A 629 21.49 15.86 7.33
CA GLN A 629 22.44 15.14 6.46
C GLN A 629 22.46 13.63 6.76
N CYS A 630 22.49 13.24 8.04
CA CYS A 630 22.44 11.83 8.44
C CYS A 630 21.08 11.21 8.10
N PHE A 631 20.00 11.97 8.28
CA PHE A 631 18.64 11.56 7.92
C PHE A 631 18.54 11.25 6.41
N LEU A 632 19.03 12.14 5.54
CA LEU A 632 19.01 11.95 4.08
C LEU A 632 19.98 10.86 3.59
N SER A 633 20.92 10.42 4.42
CA SER A 633 21.88 9.34 4.10
C SER A 633 21.54 8.01 4.76
N ARG A 634 20.39 7.92 5.44
CA ARG A 634 19.95 6.68 6.07
C ARG A 634 19.62 5.63 5.02
N THR A 635 19.93 4.39 5.37
CA THR A 635 19.45 3.20 4.65
C THR A 635 18.78 2.30 5.66
N ARG A 636 18.16 1.21 5.20
CA ARG A 636 17.55 0.25 6.14
C ARG A 636 18.57 -0.39 7.09
N LEU A 637 19.84 -0.48 6.64
CA LEU A 637 20.95 -1.08 7.40
C LEU A 637 21.70 -0.06 8.24
N LYS A 638 21.69 1.23 7.84
CA LYS A 638 22.39 2.32 8.51
C LYS A 638 21.39 3.36 9.01
N LYS A 639 20.96 3.19 10.25
CA LYS A 639 20.03 4.09 10.95
C LYS A 639 20.63 4.82 12.15
N VAL A 640 21.81 4.38 12.60
CA VAL A 640 22.53 4.97 13.72
C VAL A 640 23.79 5.65 13.20
N PHE A 641 24.01 6.88 13.65
CA PHE A 641 25.12 7.73 13.23
C PHE A 641 25.80 8.34 14.45
N GLU A 642 27.13 8.28 14.50
CA GLU A 642 27.94 8.98 15.48
C GLU A 642 28.89 9.91 14.73
N VAL A 643 28.57 11.20 14.73
CA VAL A 643 29.24 12.19 13.87
C VAL A 643 29.33 13.52 14.63
N GLN A 644 30.48 14.19 14.60
CA GLN A 644 30.65 15.54 15.17
C GLN A 644 30.17 15.70 16.64
N GLY A 645 30.28 14.66 17.46
CA GLY A 645 29.89 14.68 18.87
C GLY A 645 28.39 14.60 19.15
N ILE A 646 27.59 14.19 18.15
CA ILE A 646 26.19 13.81 18.32
C ILE A 646 26.00 12.34 17.91
N VAL A 647 25.21 11.61 18.70
CA VAL A 647 24.70 10.28 18.36
C VAL A 647 23.25 10.43 17.92
N LEU A 648 22.92 9.92 16.74
CA LEU A 648 21.59 9.96 16.15
C LEU A 648 21.12 8.53 15.91
N ASP A 649 19.96 8.17 16.42
CA ASP A 649 19.28 6.90 16.14
C ASP A 649 17.93 7.18 15.49
N PHE A 650 17.82 6.94 14.18
CA PHE A 650 16.57 7.11 13.44
C PHE A 650 15.61 5.91 13.57
N THR A 651 15.98 4.86 14.32
CA THR A 651 15.09 3.73 14.60
C THR A 651 14.06 4.12 15.65
N GLY A 652 14.52 4.68 16.78
CA GLY A 652 13.66 5.23 17.83
C GLY A 652 13.46 6.75 17.73
N TYR A 653 14.06 7.40 16.72
CA TYR A 653 14.18 8.86 16.62
C TYR A 653 14.70 9.48 17.92
N MET A 654 15.88 9.02 18.34
CA MET A 654 16.59 9.51 19.52
C MET A 654 17.87 10.26 19.12
N CYS A 655 18.25 11.26 19.91
CA CYS A 655 19.54 11.94 19.77
C CYS A 655 20.23 12.11 21.12
N ASP A 656 21.56 12.04 21.13
CA ASP A 656 22.40 12.46 22.26
C ASP A 656 23.45 13.45 21.75
N TYR A 657 23.30 14.71 22.15
CA TYR A 657 24.36 15.69 21.99
C TYR A 657 24.66 16.36 23.34
N ALA A 658 25.91 16.76 23.51
CA ALA A 658 26.42 17.42 24.72
C ALA A 658 26.38 16.58 26.01
N GLY A 659 26.36 15.24 25.91
CA GLY A 659 26.52 14.33 27.05
C GLY A 659 25.38 14.38 28.07
N LYS A 660 24.20 14.84 27.66
CA LYS A 660 23.01 14.93 28.52
C LYS A 660 22.10 13.69 28.42
N GLY A 661 22.58 12.64 27.77
CA GLY A 661 21.86 11.39 27.55
C GLY A 661 20.92 11.43 26.34
N PRO A 662 20.45 10.26 25.88
CA PRO A 662 19.57 10.14 24.72
C PRO A 662 18.20 10.76 24.99
N ARG A 663 17.73 11.58 24.05
CA ARG A 663 16.45 12.29 24.10
C ARG A 663 15.63 12.01 22.85
N PRO A 664 14.29 11.95 22.95
CA PRO A 664 13.42 11.90 21.78
C PRO A 664 13.63 13.12 20.88
N MET A 665 13.64 12.91 19.58
CA MET A 665 13.70 13.95 18.57
C MET A 665 12.58 13.81 17.54
N ARG A 666 12.27 14.92 16.86
CA ARG A 666 11.32 14.95 15.76
C ARG A 666 11.76 15.89 14.66
N ARG A 667 11.34 15.57 13.44
CA ARG A 667 11.58 16.34 12.22
C ARG A 667 10.30 17.04 11.78
N LEU A 668 10.33 18.36 11.76
CA LEU A 668 9.27 19.18 11.18
C LEU A 668 9.66 19.61 9.77
N LEU A 669 8.73 19.46 8.84
CA LEU A 669 8.80 20.08 7.52
C LEU A 669 7.83 21.27 7.52
N ARG A 670 8.39 22.47 7.45
CA ARG A 670 7.76 23.77 7.69
C ARG A 670 7.20 23.82 9.11
N LYS A 671 5.93 23.43 9.28
CA LYS A 671 5.23 23.39 10.57
C LYS A 671 4.61 22.04 10.87
N ARG A 672 4.77 21.04 9.99
CA ARG A 672 4.12 19.75 10.11
C ARG A 672 5.13 18.69 10.54
N VAL A 673 4.78 17.87 11.51
CA VAL A 673 5.63 16.75 11.95
C VAL A 673 5.63 15.69 10.85
N THR A 674 6.83 15.33 10.40
CA THR A 674 7.01 14.27 9.40
C THR A 674 7.49 12.99 10.03
N HIS A 675 8.42 13.08 10.98
CA HIS A 675 8.99 11.93 11.68
C HIS A 675 9.21 12.29 13.14
N GLU A 676 8.95 11.36 14.04
CA GLU A 676 8.91 11.61 15.47
C GLU A 676 9.17 10.30 16.23
N ALA A 677 9.82 10.41 17.39
CA ALA A 677 9.94 9.33 18.34
C ALA A 677 8.56 8.84 18.77
N PRO A 678 8.37 7.51 18.96
CA PRO A 678 7.09 6.99 19.42
C PRO A 678 6.60 7.73 20.67
N LEU A 679 5.33 8.14 20.65
CA LEU A 679 4.70 8.75 21.81
C LEU A 679 4.78 7.78 22.99
N PRO A 680 5.08 8.26 24.21
CA PRO A 680 5.00 7.42 25.40
C PRO A 680 3.56 6.94 25.55
N VAL A 681 3.39 5.63 25.59
CA VAL A 681 2.10 5.01 25.90
C VAL A 681 1.92 5.15 27.42
N PHE A 682 0.95 5.96 27.85
CA PHE A 682 0.55 6.02 29.25
C PHE A 682 -0.16 4.71 29.59
N GLU A 683 0.52 3.81 30.31
CA GLU A 683 -0.05 2.53 30.76
C GLU A 683 -1.33 2.76 31.59
N GLU A 684 -1.46 3.92 32.23
CA GLU A 684 -2.66 4.30 33.00
C GLU A 684 -3.93 4.48 32.15
N LEU A 685 -3.80 4.72 30.83
CA LEU A 685 -4.93 4.87 29.89
C LEU A 685 -5.33 3.55 29.19
N GLN A 686 -4.63 2.44 29.46
CA GLN A 686 -4.90 1.13 28.86
C GLN A 686 -5.77 0.20 29.72
N GLN A 687 -6.34 0.70 30.82
CA GLN A 687 -7.20 -0.07 31.73
C GLN A 687 -8.68 0.00 31.37
#